data_AF-A0A816DCM8-F1
#
_entry.id   AF-A0A816DCM8-F1
#
_cell.length_a   1.000
_cell.length_b   1.000
_cell.length_c   1.000
_cell.angle_alpha   90.00
_cell.angle_beta   90.00
_cell.angle_gamma   90.00
#
_symmetry.space_group_name_H-M   'P 1'
#
loop_
_entity.id
_entity.type
_entity.pdbx_description
1 polymer ?
#
loop_
_entity_poly.entity_id
_entity_poly.type
_entity_poly.pdbx_seq_one_letter_code
_entity_poly.pdbx_strand_id
1 'polypeptide(L)'
;MNSSVSLSFNQPKFPSTPIWDSNGITIANQSIVGGSPSAIFVNTNNTIYVANKQNNTIVMWQEDSVNPTNIIHGNFTGSSSLFVTSNGDIYIDDGHENRQVQKWIAETNIFVTVMNVNSSCWGLFVDINDSLYCSMLGHHQVVKRSLNDPLMTSNRVAAGTSTQGSASNQLNDPRGIFVDVNLDLYVADCGNDRVQLFQSGESNGITVAGGGSVNPTTTLYLPVGIILDADKYLFIVDSYNNRIVGSGLNGFRCLVGCYGRGSKSNQLDTPCILSFDHSGNMFVTNQLNHRIQKFLLMKDSFGLSFNQPKFCSTAIWNPNGITIADQSTVGFVPGAIFVNTNNTIYVVNRLNKTIIMWQEESVNPTNIIHGNFTGSISLFVTSNGDIYIGDGDILSGRVQKWIAETNTFVTVMNVKSSCYGLFVDVNDTLYCSMPFYQQVVKRSLNDALMTSNRIAAGNGSAGFAPNELRIPRGIFVDVNLDLYVADCFNDRVQLFQPEESNGITVAGSESLNPTIRLDCPTGVILDAEKYLFIVDGNNHRIVGSGLNGFRCLVGCYGRGSQSNQLREPFSFGFDHSGNMFVSERDNLRIQKFIYLKKSCANTSSLLQKTYSSSLTNNNQIYYRDCEKQNFYYESVQVKVIESGYYTFRGSGTIDAYGSIYENKFNLLNPSENLLKTDDDSGFDTQFKLDIHLDVAIIYVLVVTTYESKETGKFSIVVLGKNKVNLERLSTPVNIQFRYTSKLTDDNPTYYRDCQVPQCHYETSQIHVNTTGLYVLWSENNINAHGYIYKNDFNPLKPSENLLLSHDGPKQSSCVIGDQCNFYIKGIGLTLDDILRDELQPNTLLKNQSFSIKFSAGLTIIMFIAGLINSVLSFTTFQHKDSQQVGCGMYLLTSSITSLLAISMFIIKFWFVVLTHINVSTSLSVLRGGCASIEPILKLFLYLDGWLNACVAIERAVLLFKG
;
A
#
# COMPACT_ATOMS: atom_id res chain seq x y z
N MET A 1 -35.45 -23.91 -22.44
CA MET A 1 -35.40 -22.93 -23.53
C MET A 1 -35.44 -21.55 -22.87
N ASN A 2 -34.28 -20.92 -22.68
CA ASN A 2 -34.21 -19.56 -22.13
C ASN A 2 -34.45 -18.59 -23.27
N SER A 3 -35.66 -18.05 -23.38
CA SER A 3 -35.89 -16.83 -24.17
C SER A 3 -35.08 -15.72 -23.52
N SER A 4 -34.04 -15.24 -24.20
CA SER A 4 -33.33 -14.03 -23.82
C SER A 4 -34.35 -12.88 -23.72
N VAL A 5 -34.54 -12.33 -22.52
CA VAL A 5 -35.33 -11.11 -22.34
C VAL A 5 -34.62 -10.00 -23.12
N SER A 6 -35.24 -9.50 -24.19
CA SER A 6 -34.66 -8.43 -25.00
C SER A 6 -34.80 -7.10 -24.27
N LEU A 7 -33.68 -6.49 -23.88
CA LEU A 7 -33.65 -5.14 -23.30
C LEU A 7 -33.95 -4.08 -24.37
N SER A 8 -34.54 -2.96 -23.95
CA SER A 8 -34.88 -1.84 -24.85
C SER A 8 -33.73 -0.86 -25.10
N PHE A 9 -32.68 -0.93 -24.28
CA PHE A 9 -31.56 0.01 -24.25
C PHE A 9 -30.23 -0.74 -24.37
N ASN A 10 -29.18 -0.05 -24.82
CA ASN A 10 -27.84 -0.62 -24.80
C ASN A 10 -27.30 -0.65 -23.37
N GLN A 11 -26.88 -1.84 -22.96
CA GLN A 11 -26.18 -2.06 -21.71
C GLN A 11 -24.87 -2.79 -22.04
N PRO A 12 -23.89 -2.10 -22.66
CA PRO A 12 -22.61 -2.71 -23.00
C PRO A 12 -21.92 -3.25 -21.75
N LYS A 13 -21.12 -4.31 -21.91
CA LYS A 13 -20.25 -4.82 -20.85
C LYS A 13 -18.87 -4.19 -21.03
N PHE A 14 -18.42 -3.41 -20.05
CA PHE A 14 -17.12 -2.76 -20.12
C PHE A 14 -16.03 -3.59 -19.44
N PRO A 15 -14.75 -3.42 -19.81
CA PRO A 15 -13.64 -3.87 -18.97
C PRO A 15 -13.68 -3.14 -17.62
N SER A 16 -12.90 -3.58 -16.63
CA SER A 16 -12.89 -2.99 -15.29
C SER A 16 -12.52 -1.50 -15.25
N THR A 17 -11.84 -0.99 -16.30
CA THR A 17 -11.52 0.44 -16.48
C THR A 17 -11.75 0.88 -17.94
N PRO A 18 -12.99 1.16 -18.37
CA PRO A 18 -13.24 1.65 -19.73
C PRO A 18 -12.74 3.09 -19.89
N ILE A 19 -12.18 3.42 -21.05
CA ILE A 19 -11.66 4.77 -21.32
C ILE A 19 -12.35 5.32 -22.55
N TRP A 20 -12.79 6.57 -22.49
CA TRP A 20 -13.31 7.28 -23.64
C TRP A 20 -12.31 8.35 -24.07
N ASP A 21 -12.28 8.64 -25.36
CA ASP A 21 -11.57 9.82 -25.86
C ASP A 21 -12.12 11.03 -25.12
N SER A 22 -11.22 11.82 -24.51
CA SER A 22 -11.60 13.02 -23.79
C SER A 22 -12.22 14.08 -24.70
N ASN A 23 -11.94 14.07 -26.00
CA ASN A 23 -12.50 14.99 -26.98
C ASN A 23 -13.82 14.45 -27.55
N GLY A 24 -14.91 15.13 -27.23
CA GLY A 24 -16.23 14.83 -27.78
C GLY A 24 -16.38 15.29 -29.23
N ILE A 25 -17.01 14.45 -30.04
CA ILE A 25 -17.47 14.76 -31.39
C ILE A 25 -18.87 15.37 -31.27
N THR A 26 -19.07 16.59 -31.75
CA THR A 26 -20.42 17.19 -31.81
C THR A 26 -21.21 16.55 -32.95
N ILE A 27 -22.21 15.73 -32.63
CA ILE A 27 -23.02 15.02 -33.62
C ILE A 27 -24.32 15.78 -33.97
N ALA A 28 -24.78 16.65 -33.07
CA ALA A 28 -25.93 17.52 -33.31
C ALA A 28 -25.75 18.83 -32.55
N ASN A 29 -26.10 19.94 -33.18
CA ASN A 29 -26.03 21.28 -32.61
C ASN A 29 -27.44 21.88 -32.45
N GLN A 30 -27.50 23.13 -31.98
CA GLN A 30 -28.75 23.84 -31.72
C GLN A 30 -29.71 23.89 -32.92
N SER A 31 -29.19 23.90 -34.16
CA SER A 31 -30.05 23.92 -35.35
C SER A 31 -30.81 22.61 -35.58
N ILE A 32 -30.30 21.50 -35.06
CA ILE A 32 -30.89 20.16 -35.21
C ILE A 32 -31.78 19.84 -33.99
N VAL A 33 -31.25 20.01 -32.79
CA VAL A 33 -31.91 19.55 -31.55
C VAL A 33 -32.58 20.67 -30.74
N GLY A 34 -32.52 21.90 -31.24
CA GLY A 34 -33.03 23.07 -30.53
C GLY A 34 -32.11 23.51 -29.38
N GLY A 35 -32.53 24.57 -28.69
CA GLY A 35 -31.87 25.04 -27.47
C GLY A 35 -32.08 24.10 -26.29
N SER A 36 -31.02 23.91 -25.50
CA SER A 36 -31.03 23.18 -24.23
C SER A 36 -31.61 21.76 -24.29
N PRO A 37 -31.01 20.86 -25.10
CA PRO A 37 -31.45 19.47 -25.18
C PRO A 37 -31.37 18.79 -23.80
N SER A 38 -32.46 18.14 -23.38
CA SER A 38 -32.55 17.50 -22.05
C SER A 38 -32.86 16.01 -22.08
N ALA A 39 -33.15 15.45 -23.25
CA ALA A 39 -33.54 14.04 -23.37
C ALA A 39 -32.85 13.42 -24.59
N ILE A 40 -32.13 12.33 -24.37
CA ILE A 40 -31.53 11.48 -25.39
C ILE A 40 -31.77 10.03 -25.02
N PHE A 41 -32.03 9.19 -26.02
CA PHE A 41 -32.07 7.75 -25.87
C PHE A 41 -31.41 7.10 -27.08
N VAL A 42 -30.63 6.06 -26.86
CA VAL A 42 -30.04 5.25 -27.94
C VAL A 42 -30.52 3.81 -27.76
N ASN A 43 -31.29 3.32 -28.73
CA ASN A 43 -31.85 1.97 -28.68
C ASN A 43 -30.80 0.91 -29.08
N THR A 44 -31.17 -0.37 -28.96
CA THR A 44 -30.30 -1.52 -29.31
C THR A 44 -29.89 -1.60 -30.78
N ASN A 45 -30.52 -0.81 -31.66
CA ASN A 45 -30.17 -0.69 -33.07
C ASN A 45 -29.34 0.57 -33.36
N ASN A 46 -28.77 1.20 -32.32
CA ASN A 46 -28.00 2.45 -32.39
C ASN A 46 -28.74 3.63 -33.05
N THR A 47 -30.07 3.61 -33.00
CA THR A 47 -30.89 4.76 -33.39
C THR A 47 -30.96 5.73 -32.23
N ILE A 48 -30.63 7.00 -32.51
CA ILE A 48 -30.59 8.09 -31.55
C ILE A 48 -31.92 8.84 -31.60
N TYR A 49 -32.54 9.03 -30.45
CA TYR A 49 -33.81 9.75 -30.26
C TYR A 49 -33.57 10.94 -29.35
N VAL A 50 -34.01 12.12 -29.78
CA VAL A 50 -33.86 13.37 -29.01
C VAL A 50 -35.13 14.18 -29.04
N ALA A 51 -35.60 14.61 -27.87
CA ALA A 51 -36.72 15.52 -27.79
C ALA A 51 -36.26 16.97 -27.96
N ASN A 52 -36.83 17.66 -28.94
CA ASN A 52 -36.63 19.08 -29.17
C ASN A 52 -37.78 19.86 -28.52
N LYS A 53 -37.49 20.46 -27.36
CA LYS A 53 -38.48 21.21 -26.58
C LYS A 53 -39.01 22.48 -27.25
N GLN A 54 -38.24 23.07 -28.17
CA GLN A 54 -38.64 24.32 -28.83
C GLN A 54 -39.65 24.08 -29.95
N ASN A 55 -39.52 22.95 -30.65
CA ASN A 55 -40.33 22.63 -31.81
C ASN A 55 -41.40 21.57 -31.54
N ASN A 56 -41.45 21.02 -30.31
CA ASN A 56 -42.34 19.92 -29.93
C ASN A 56 -42.18 18.71 -30.86
N THR A 57 -40.93 18.36 -31.17
CA THR A 57 -40.59 17.24 -32.05
C THR A 57 -39.67 16.23 -31.39
N ILE A 58 -39.72 14.99 -31.87
CA ILE A 58 -38.70 13.96 -31.59
C ILE A 58 -37.86 13.81 -32.86
N VAL A 59 -36.58 14.12 -32.76
CA VAL A 59 -35.62 14.04 -33.86
C VAL A 59 -34.90 12.69 -33.76
N MET A 60 -34.86 11.95 -34.86
CA MET A 60 -34.32 10.58 -34.91
C MET A 60 -33.28 10.42 -36.01
N TRP A 61 -32.14 9.82 -35.69
CA TRP A 61 -31.12 9.48 -36.68
C TRP A 61 -30.33 8.24 -36.33
N GLN A 62 -29.75 7.61 -37.34
CA GLN A 62 -28.75 6.56 -37.15
C GLN A 62 -27.42 7.19 -36.74
N GLU A 63 -26.66 6.48 -35.91
CA GLU A 63 -25.36 6.91 -35.37
C GLU A 63 -24.40 7.47 -36.43
N ASP A 64 -24.37 6.89 -37.63
CA ASP A 64 -23.47 7.28 -38.73
C ASP A 64 -24.01 8.40 -39.63
N SER A 65 -25.24 8.88 -39.37
CA SER A 65 -25.87 9.93 -40.17
C SER A 65 -25.59 11.31 -39.61
N VAL A 66 -25.21 12.24 -40.49
CA VAL A 66 -24.99 13.66 -40.15
C VAL A 66 -26.31 14.43 -40.02
N ASN A 67 -27.39 13.90 -40.61
CA ASN A 67 -28.72 14.52 -40.62
C ASN A 67 -29.79 13.64 -39.95
N PRO A 68 -30.82 14.26 -39.35
CA PRO A 68 -32.04 13.57 -38.94
C PRO A 68 -32.59 12.68 -40.05
N THR A 69 -32.75 11.40 -39.77
CA THR A 69 -33.40 10.46 -40.70
C THR A 69 -34.91 10.58 -40.67
N ASN A 70 -35.48 11.01 -39.54
CA ASN A 70 -36.92 11.19 -39.37
C ASN A 70 -37.19 12.20 -38.24
N ILE A 71 -38.28 12.95 -38.35
CA ILE A 71 -38.72 13.95 -37.38
C ILE A 71 -40.20 13.69 -37.08
N ILE A 72 -40.51 13.31 -35.85
CA ILE A 72 -41.89 13.11 -35.39
C ILE A 72 -42.38 14.41 -34.80
N HIS A 73 -43.48 14.94 -35.33
CA HIS A 73 -44.16 16.10 -34.77
C HIS A 73 -45.22 15.66 -33.77
N GLY A 74 -45.12 16.16 -32.54
CA GLY A 74 -46.11 15.90 -31.49
C GLY A 74 -46.88 17.15 -31.10
N ASN A 75 -47.91 16.93 -30.29
CA ASN A 75 -48.67 17.98 -29.61
C ASN A 75 -48.22 18.17 -28.15
N PHE A 76 -47.14 17.50 -27.74
CA PHE A 76 -46.58 17.65 -26.40
C PHE A 76 -45.84 18.98 -26.26
N THR A 77 -45.70 19.49 -25.03
CA THR A 77 -45.03 20.78 -24.76
C THR A 77 -43.96 20.64 -23.70
N GLY A 78 -42.78 21.22 -23.91
CA GLY A 78 -41.75 21.33 -22.87
C GLY A 78 -41.18 20.01 -22.33
N SER A 79 -41.25 18.93 -23.11
CA SER A 79 -40.87 17.56 -22.73
C SER A 79 -39.50 17.48 -22.05
N SER A 80 -39.42 16.91 -20.84
CA SER A 80 -38.15 16.81 -20.10
C SER A 80 -37.41 15.50 -20.27
N SER A 81 -38.12 14.42 -20.60
CA SER A 81 -37.56 13.08 -20.75
C SER A 81 -38.31 12.28 -21.82
N LEU A 82 -37.64 11.24 -22.33
CA LEU A 82 -38.21 10.28 -23.27
C LEU A 82 -37.62 8.89 -23.00
N PHE A 83 -38.35 7.84 -23.37
CA PHE A 83 -37.88 6.46 -23.33
C PHE A 83 -38.44 5.69 -24.53
N VAL A 84 -37.64 4.80 -25.12
CA VAL A 84 -38.08 3.96 -26.25
C VAL A 84 -37.97 2.50 -25.86
N THR A 85 -39.04 1.74 -26.10
CA THR A 85 -39.08 0.29 -25.81
C THR A 85 -38.50 -0.53 -26.98
N SER A 86 -38.19 -1.81 -26.73
CA SER A 86 -37.70 -2.76 -27.74
C SER A 86 -38.65 -2.94 -28.92
N ASN A 87 -39.95 -2.73 -28.72
CA ASN A 87 -40.98 -2.76 -29.76
C ASN A 87 -41.07 -1.46 -30.57
N GLY A 88 -40.27 -0.43 -30.22
CA GLY A 88 -40.24 0.87 -30.91
C GLY A 88 -41.24 1.89 -30.41
N ASP A 89 -42.04 1.58 -29.37
CA ASP A 89 -42.93 2.56 -28.75
C ASP A 89 -42.12 3.66 -28.07
N ILE A 90 -42.49 4.93 -28.32
CA ILE A 90 -41.84 6.10 -27.73
C ILE A 90 -42.75 6.69 -26.65
N TYR A 91 -42.23 6.77 -25.43
CA TYR A 91 -42.87 7.43 -24.30
C TYR A 91 -42.20 8.78 -24.08
N ILE A 92 -42.99 9.84 -23.94
CA ILE A 92 -42.50 11.21 -23.78
C ILE A 92 -43.29 11.97 -22.73
N ASP A 93 -42.57 12.74 -21.92
CA ASP A 93 -43.15 13.69 -20.98
C ASP A 93 -43.82 14.85 -21.74
N ASP A 94 -45.04 15.21 -21.35
CA ASP A 94 -45.78 16.34 -21.91
C ASP A 94 -45.72 17.57 -20.99
N GLY A 95 -44.58 17.78 -20.35
CA GLY A 95 -44.25 19.01 -19.64
C GLY A 95 -45.14 19.33 -18.44
N HIS A 96 -44.89 20.52 -17.87
CA HIS A 96 -45.46 20.94 -16.59
C HIS A 96 -46.92 21.39 -16.71
N GLU A 97 -47.34 21.87 -17.87
CA GLU A 97 -48.71 22.38 -18.06
C GLU A 97 -49.70 21.24 -18.25
N ASN A 98 -49.37 20.26 -19.10
CA ASN A 98 -50.27 19.14 -19.39
C ASN A 98 -50.17 18.01 -18.36
N ARG A 99 -49.03 17.87 -17.67
CA ARG A 99 -48.83 16.92 -16.55
C ARG A 99 -49.24 15.49 -16.90
N GLN A 100 -48.78 15.02 -18.04
CA GLN A 100 -49.06 13.67 -18.53
C GLN A 100 -47.85 13.08 -19.25
N VAL A 101 -47.83 11.76 -19.38
CA VAL A 101 -46.91 11.03 -20.25
C VAL A 101 -47.71 10.50 -21.43
N GLN A 102 -47.22 10.78 -22.62
CA GLN A 102 -47.82 10.31 -23.86
C GLN A 102 -46.99 9.18 -24.47
N LYS A 103 -47.67 8.24 -25.13
CA LYS A 103 -47.10 7.20 -25.96
C LYS A 103 -47.37 7.53 -27.42
N TRP A 104 -46.33 7.53 -28.25
CA TRP A 104 -46.46 7.61 -29.70
C TRP A 104 -46.73 6.23 -30.28
N ILE A 105 -47.77 6.11 -31.09
CA ILE A 105 -48.13 4.89 -31.83
C ILE A 105 -47.65 5.02 -33.26
N ALA A 106 -46.70 4.18 -33.66
CA ALA A 106 -46.02 4.27 -34.95
C ALA A 106 -46.97 4.11 -36.16
N GLU A 107 -47.93 3.18 -36.07
CA GLU A 107 -48.83 2.86 -37.20
C GLU A 107 -49.77 4.01 -37.54
N THR A 108 -50.21 4.77 -36.54
CA THR A 108 -51.19 5.85 -36.70
C THR A 108 -50.56 7.24 -36.64
N ASN A 109 -49.30 7.35 -36.19
CA ASN A 109 -48.60 8.60 -35.91
C ASN A 109 -49.39 9.52 -34.95
N ILE A 110 -49.98 8.93 -33.90
CA ILE A 110 -50.79 9.64 -32.90
C ILE A 110 -50.16 9.46 -31.52
N PHE A 111 -50.24 10.52 -30.70
CA PHE A 111 -49.89 10.48 -29.29
C PHE A 111 -51.12 10.18 -28.44
N VAL A 112 -51.00 9.21 -27.54
CA VAL A 112 -52.06 8.84 -26.58
C VAL A 112 -51.56 8.98 -25.15
N THR A 113 -52.39 9.52 -24.27
CA THR A 113 -52.05 9.63 -22.85
C THR A 113 -52.04 8.25 -22.20
N VAL A 114 -50.92 7.89 -21.57
CA VAL A 114 -50.74 6.59 -20.89
C VAL A 114 -50.59 6.74 -19.38
N MET A 115 -50.21 7.92 -18.89
CA MET A 115 -50.06 8.20 -17.46
C MET A 115 -50.36 9.68 -17.18
N ASN A 116 -51.28 9.95 -16.25
CA ASN A 116 -51.48 11.29 -15.71
C ASN A 116 -50.57 11.46 -14.48
N VAL A 117 -49.87 12.58 -14.36
CA VAL A 117 -48.93 12.86 -13.27
C VAL A 117 -49.24 14.21 -12.63
N ASN A 118 -48.63 14.52 -11.49
CA ASN A 118 -48.88 15.78 -10.78
C ASN A 118 -47.78 16.83 -10.99
N SER A 119 -46.72 16.47 -11.72
CA SER A 119 -45.58 17.32 -12.13
C SER A 119 -44.90 16.66 -13.33
N SER A 120 -44.05 17.40 -14.05
CA SER A 120 -43.26 16.86 -15.18
C SER A 120 -42.43 15.66 -14.77
N CYS A 121 -42.31 14.70 -15.67
CA CYS A 121 -41.42 13.56 -15.53
C CYS A 121 -40.01 13.95 -15.97
N TRP A 122 -39.10 14.14 -15.01
CA TRP A 122 -37.71 14.50 -15.30
C TRP A 122 -36.86 13.30 -15.73
N GLY A 123 -37.31 12.09 -15.40
CA GLY A 123 -36.80 10.83 -15.91
C GLY A 123 -37.97 9.89 -16.16
N LEU A 124 -37.93 9.22 -17.32
CA LEU A 124 -38.87 8.16 -17.71
C LEU A 124 -38.08 6.87 -17.93
N PHE A 125 -38.66 5.77 -17.49
CA PHE A 125 -38.09 4.43 -17.71
C PHE A 125 -39.22 3.41 -17.81
N VAL A 126 -39.10 2.43 -18.71
CA VAL A 126 -40.00 1.27 -18.78
C VAL A 126 -39.21 0.02 -18.42
N ASP A 127 -39.62 -0.66 -17.35
CA ASP A 127 -38.96 -1.89 -16.90
C ASP A 127 -39.36 -3.13 -17.73
N ILE A 128 -38.71 -4.26 -17.46
CA ILE A 128 -38.95 -5.54 -18.15
C ILE A 128 -40.35 -6.12 -17.92
N ASN A 129 -41.13 -5.56 -16.98
CA ASN A 129 -42.50 -5.96 -16.68
C ASN A 129 -43.53 -4.95 -17.25
N ASP A 130 -43.12 -4.11 -18.20
CA ASP A 130 -43.92 -3.03 -18.78
C ASP A 130 -44.50 -2.08 -17.72
N SER A 131 -43.72 -1.78 -16.67
CA SER A 131 -44.06 -0.70 -15.74
C SER A 131 -43.34 0.58 -16.14
N LEU A 132 -44.11 1.64 -16.38
CA LEU A 132 -43.64 2.99 -16.66
C LEU A 132 -43.37 3.74 -15.36
N TYR A 133 -42.14 4.23 -15.19
CA TYR A 133 -41.68 5.03 -14.06
C TYR A 133 -41.54 6.49 -14.48
N CYS A 134 -41.82 7.38 -13.54
CA CYS A 134 -41.70 8.82 -13.68
C CYS A 134 -41.14 9.43 -12.39
N SER A 135 -40.03 10.15 -12.49
CA SER A 135 -39.51 10.96 -11.38
C SER A 135 -40.14 12.35 -11.39
N MET A 136 -40.78 12.71 -10.27
CA MET A 136 -41.47 13.98 -10.10
C MET A 136 -40.66 14.88 -9.18
N LEU A 137 -39.91 15.79 -9.79
CA LEU A 137 -39.03 16.75 -9.09
C LEU A 137 -39.80 17.51 -8.00
N GLY A 138 -40.88 18.20 -8.36
CA GLY A 138 -41.64 19.06 -7.43
C GLY A 138 -42.49 18.33 -6.39
N HIS A 139 -42.54 16.99 -6.43
CA HIS A 139 -43.21 16.17 -5.40
C HIS A 139 -42.23 15.24 -4.69
N HIS A 140 -40.93 15.33 -4.93
CA HIS A 140 -39.90 14.60 -4.20
C HIS A 140 -40.14 13.08 -4.15
N GLN A 141 -40.58 12.49 -5.26
CA GLN A 141 -40.86 11.06 -5.36
C GLN A 141 -40.73 10.53 -6.78
N VAL A 142 -40.58 9.21 -6.89
CA VAL A 142 -40.68 8.46 -8.14
C VAL A 142 -41.97 7.65 -8.07
N VAL A 143 -42.81 7.76 -9.09
CA VAL A 143 -44.04 6.98 -9.24
C VAL A 143 -43.92 6.00 -10.39
N LYS A 144 -44.64 4.88 -10.29
CA LYS A 144 -44.72 3.88 -11.35
C LYS A 144 -46.14 3.44 -11.61
N ARG A 145 -46.36 2.93 -12.82
CA ARG A 145 -47.64 2.39 -13.26
C ARG A 145 -47.43 1.24 -14.24
N SER A 146 -48.23 0.18 -14.12
CA SER A 146 -48.25 -0.89 -15.13
C SER A 146 -48.95 -0.41 -16.39
N LEU A 147 -48.31 -0.62 -17.54
CA LEU A 147 -48.89 -0.35 -18.86
C LEU A 147 -49.94 -1.39 -19.26
N ASN A 148 -49.98 -2.53 -18.55
CA ASN A 148 -50.93 -3.61 -18.74
C ASN A 148 -52.21 -3.46 -17.87
N ASP A 149 -52.34 -2.40 -17.07
CA ASP A 149 -53.57 -2.13 -16.30
C ASP A 149 -54.65 -1.48 -17.20
N PRO A 150 -55.72 -2.22 -17.56
CA PRO A 150 -56.76 -1.73 -18.47
C PRO A 150 -57.65 -0.65 -17.85
N LEU A 151 -57.63 -0.47 -16.52
CA LEU A 151 -58.55 0.42 -15.81
C LEU A 151 -57.92 1.78 -15.44
N MET A 152 -56.63 2.00 -15.72
CA MET A 152 -55.91 3.24 -15.40
C MET A 152 -56.04 3.70 -13.93
N THR A 153 -56.05 2.79 -12.94
CA THR A 153 -56.71 3.07 -11.65
C THR A 153 -55.93 3.94 -10.64
N SER A 154 -54.60 3.95 -10.62
CA SER A 154 -53.77 5.02 -10.01
C SER A 154 -52.26 4.73 -10.14
N ASN A 155 -51.45 5.79 -10.08
CA ASN A 155 -49.99 5.67 -9.98
C ASN A 155 -49.60 5.22 -8.56
N ARG A 156 -48.62 4.32 -8.45
CA ARG A 156 -48.06 3.88 -7.16
C ARG A 156 -46.72 4.56 -6.91
N VAL A 157 -46.42 4.88 -5.66
CA VAL A 157 -45.10 5.39 -5.28
C VAL A 157 -44.09 4.25 -5.34
N ALA A 158 -43.00 4.46 -6.08
CA ALA A 158 -41.88 3.54 -6.19
C ALA A 158 -40.73 3.92 -5.24
N ALA A 159 -40.51 5.22 -5.03
CA ALA A 159 -39.51 5.75 -4.11
C ALA A 159 -39.89 7.17 -3.63
N GLY A 160 -39.45 7.55 -2.43
CA GLY A 160 -39.80 8.83 -1.80
C GLY A 160 -41.13 8.80 -1.04
N THR A 161 -41.43 9.87 -0.32
CA THR A 161 -42.61 9.97 0.57
C THR A 161 -43.54 11.14 0.22
N SER A 162 -43.41 11.71 -0.98
CA SER A 162 -44.06 12.97 -1.38
C SER A 162 -43.63 14.21 -0.56
N THR A 163 -42.62 14.09 0.30
CA THR A 163 -42.11 15.19 1.14
C THR A 163 -40.61 15.32 0.96
N GLN A 164 -40.14 16.57 0.87
CA GLN A 164 -38.72 16.89 0.78
C GLN A 164 -37.98 16.39 2.03
N GLY A 165 -36.85 15.70 1.84
CA GLY A 165 -36.00 15.32 2.96
C GLY A 165 -34.80 14.48 2.53
N SER A 166 -33.96 14.13 3.51
CA SER A 166 -32.68 13.43 3.31
C SER A 166 -32.62 12.05 3.97
N ALA A 167 -33.68 11.62 4.67
CA ALA A 167 -33.78 10.26 5.21
C ALA A 167 -33.67 9.19 4.10
N SER A 168 -33.42 7.94 4.47
CA SER A 168 -33.25 6.82 3.51
C SER A 168 -34.47 6.62 2.62
N ASN A 169 -35.67 6.86 3.11
CA ASN A 169 -36.92 6.76 2.36
C ASN A 169 -37.40 8.10 1.76
N GLN A 170 -36.66 9.20 1.96
CA GLN A 170 -37.00 10.53 1.46
C GLN A 170 -36.10 10.91 0.28
N LEU A 171 -36.63 11.75 -0.59
CA LEU A 171 -35.92 12.32 -1.73
C LEU A 171 -36.05 13.85 -1.68
N ASN A 172 -35.19 14.52 -2.44
CA ASN A 172 -35.16 15.95 -2.66
C ASN A 172 -34.88 16.19 -4.15
N ASP A 173 -35.88 16.70 -4.86
CA ASP A 173 -35.84 16.98 -6.30
C ASP A 173 -35.28 15.83 -7.19
N PRO A 174 -35.84 14.60 -7.12
CA PRO A 174 -35.32 13.48 -7.89
C PRO A 174 -35.44 13.72 -9.41
N ARG A 175 -34.38 13.38 -10.16
CA ARG A 175 -34.32 13.52 -11.62
C ARG A 175 -34.10 12.19 -12.33
N GLY A 176 -32.90 11.90 -12.83
CA GLY A 176 -32.61 10.67 -13.56
C GLY A 176 -32.95 9.42 -12.76
N ILE A 177 -33.53 8.44 -13.44
CA ILE A 177 -33.88 7.15 -12.87
C ILE A 177 -33.40 6.03 -13.80
N PHE A 178 -33.04 4.90 -13.22
CA PHE A 178 -32.72 3.67 -13.95
C PHE A 178 -33.25 2.48 -13.17
N VAL A 179 -33.88 1.52 -13.86
CA VAL A 179 -34.37 0.29 -13.23
C VAL A 179 -33.63 -0.89 -13.84
N ASP A 180 -32.98 -1.69 -13.02
CA ASP A 180 -32.22 -2.84 -13.49
C ASP A 180 -33.11 -4.09 -13.73
N VAL A 181 -32.51 -5.18 -14.22
CA VAL A 181 -33.22 -6.43 -14.49
C VAL A 181 -33.75 -7.15 -13.24
N ASN A 182 -33.28 -6.79 -12.05
CA ASN A 182 -33.81 -7.26 -10.78
C ASN A 182 -34.97 -6.39 -10.26
N LEU A 183 -35.33 -5.34 -11.03
CA LEU A 183 -36.30 -4.31 -10.66
C LEU A 183 -35.82 -3.40 -9.52
N ASP A 184 -34.50 -3.31 -9.32
CA ASP A 184 -33.91 -2.36 -8.39
C ASP A 184 -33.90 -0.95 -9.04
N LEU A 185 -34.38 0.06 -8.30
CA LEU A 185 -34.54 1.43 -8.78
C LEU A 185 -33.41 2.32 -8.27
N TYR A 186 -32.64 2.88 -9.19
CA TYR A 186 -31.62 3.89 -8.93
C TYR A 186 -32.22 5.28 -9.20
N VAL A 187 -32.04 6.20 -8.26
CA VAL A 187 -32.60 7.56 -8.33
C VAL A 187 -31.50 8.59 -8.09
N ALA A 188 -31.36 9.53 -9.03
CA ALA A 188 -30.55 10.72 -8.86
C ALA A 188 -31.30 11.68 -7.93
N ASP A 189 -30.97 11.62 -6.65
CA ASP A 189 -31.55 12.44 -5.58
C ASP A 189 -30.87 13.81 -5.59
N CYS A 190 -31.15 14.56 -6.66
CA CYS A 190 -30.40 15.74 -7.11
C CYS A 190 -30.20 16.78 -6.00
N GLY A 191 -31.26 17.13 -5.26
CA GLY A 191 -31.19 18.13 -4.20
C GLY A 191 -30.47 17.68 -2.93
N ASN A 192 -30.15 16.39 -2.82
CA ASN A 192 -29.34 15.82 -1.72
C ASN A 192 -27.92 15.43 -2.20
N ASP A 193 -27.54 15.77 -3.43
CA ASP A 193 -26.21 15.50 -4.00
C ASP A 193 -25.79 14.02 -3.92
N ARG A 194 -26.73 13.10 -4.14
CA ARG A 194 -26.51 11.65 -3.98
C ARG A 194 -27.27 10.80 -5.01
N VAL A 195 -26.89 9.53 -5.09
CA VAL A 195 -27.64 8.48 -5.79
C VAL A 195 -28.15 7.46 -4.78
N GLN A 196 -29.45 7.21 -4.83
CA GLN A 196 -30.15 6.25 -3.96
C GLN A 196 -30.53 4.99 -4.73
N LEU A 197 -30.28 3.82 -4.13
CA LEU A 197 -30.71 2.51 -4.60
C LEU A 197 -31.88 2.00 -3.75
N PHE A 198 -33.04 1.84 -4.36
CA PHE A 198 -34.21 1.18 -3.76
C PHE A 198 -34.29 -0.23 -4.31
N GLN A 199 -33.98 -1.22 -3.47
CA GLN A 199 -34.13 -2.62 -3.86
C GLN A 199 -35.62 -2.95 -4.06
N SER A 200 -35.93 -3.86 -4.98
CA SER A 200 -37.32 -4.18 -5.30
C SER A 200 -38.13 -4.58 -4.06
N GLY A 201 -39.19 -3.81 -3.77
CA GLY A 201 -40.07 -4.03 -2.62
C GLY A 201 -39.67 -3.28 -1.34
N GLU A 202 -38.47 -2.73 -1.27
CA GLU A 202 -37.98 -1.95 -0.13
C GLU A 202 -38.36 -0.47 -0.24
N SER A 203 -38.73 0.14 0.89
CA SER A 203 -39.07 1.57 0.96
C SER A 203 -37.89 2.47 1.33
N ASN A 204 -36.81 1.89 1.85
CA ASN A 204 -35.61 2.63 2.26
C ASN A 204 -34.53 2.48 1.19
N GLY A 205 -33.97 3.61 0.75
CA GLY A 205 -32.85 3.66 -0.17
C GLY A 205 -31.50 3.46 0.52
N ILE A 206 -30.57 2.86 -0.22
CA ILE A 206 -29.16 2.75 0.12
C ILE A 206 -28.39 3.80 -0.70
N THR A 207 -27.65 4.69 -0.04
CA THR A 207 -26.84 5.68 -0.74
C THR A 207 -25.64 4.97 -1.39
N VAL A 208 -25.62 4.92 -2.73
CA VAL A 208 -24.56 4.24 -3.49
C VAL A 208 -23.49 5.18 -4.06
N ALA A 209 -23.78 6.49 -4.13
CA ALA A 209 -22.82 7.51 -4.56
C ALA A 209 -23.18 8.89 -3.98
N GLY A 210 -22.18 9.75 -3.78
CA GLY A 210 -22.37 11.12 -3.31
C GLY A 210 -22.64 11.27 -1.80
N GLY A 211 -23.37 12.33 -1.44
CA GLY A 211 -23.62 12.73 -0.05
C GLY A 211 -24.31 11.66 0.80
N GLY A 212 -23.69 11.28 1.92
CA GLY A 212 -24.22 10.26 2.83
C GLY A 212 -23.90 8.81 2.43
N SER A 213 -23.02 8.60 1.44
CA SER A 213 -22.41 7.28 1.22
C SER A 213 -21.52 6.90 2.41
N VAL A 214 -21.48 5.62 2.77
CA VAL A 214 -20.63 5.10 3.86
C VAL A 214 -19.14 5.34 3.56
N ASN A 215 -18.75 5.24 2.28
CA ASN A 215 -17.38 5.46 1.81
C ASN A 215 -17.41 6.32 0.53
N PRO A 216 -17.50 7.66 0.65
CA PRO A 216 -17.58 8.52 -0.52
C PRO A 216 -16.22 8.55 -1.24
N THR A 217 -16.17 7.98 -2.43
CA THR A 217 -14.98 8.06 -3.31
C THR A 217 -15.09 9.20 -4.33
N THR A 218 -16.21 9.92 -4.34
CA THR A 218 -16.44 11.09 -5.19
C THR A 218 -17.45 12.01 -4.52
N THR A 219 -17.30 13.31 -4.74
CA THR A 219 -18.31 14.32 -4.40
C THR A 219 -19.15 14.60 -5.65
N LEU A 220 -20.47 14.50 -5.50
CA LEU A 220 -21.43 14.86 -6.54
C LEU A 220 -21.99 16.24 -6.24
N TYR A 221 -22.41 16.96 -7.28
CA TYR A 221 -23.16 18.20 -7.11
C TYR A 221 -24.24 18.33 -8.18
N LEU A 222 -25.49 18.24 -7.71
CA LEU A 222 -26.71 18.13 -8.51
C LEU A 222 -26.59 17.01 -9.58
N PRO A 223 -26.46 15.73 -9.17
CA PRO A 223 -26.48 14.62 -10.12
C PRO A 223 -27.87 14.53 -10.78
N VAL A 224 -27.91 14.35 -12.09
CA VAL A 224 -29.17 14.47 -12.87
C VAL A 224 -29.51 13.27 -13.76
N GLY A 225 -28.52 12.46 -14.14
CA GLY A 225 -28.68 11.34 -15.07
C GLY A 225 -27.88 10.13 -14.58
N ILE A 226 -28.44 8.93 -14.75
CA ILE A 226 -27.86 7.68 -14.27
C ILE A 226 -28.10 6.58 -15.30
N ILE A 227 -27.07 5.75 -15.54
CA ILE A 227 -27.20 4.48 -16.27
C ILE A 227 -26.27 3.43 -15.65
N LEU A 228 -26.60 2.15 -15.84
CA LEU A 228 -25.74 1.02 -15.49
C LEU A 228 -25.17 0.35 -16.75
N ASP A 229 -23.98 -0.22 -16.65
CA ASP A 229 -23.49 -1.19 -17.63
C ASP A 229 -23.95 -2.62 -17.31
N ALA A 230 -23.55 -3.62 -18.11
CA ALA A 230 -24.00 -5.00 -17.95
C ALA A 230 -23.52 -5.65 -16.63
N ASP A 231 -22.44 -5.13 -16.05
CA ASP A 231 -21.85 -5.59 -14.79
C ASP A 231 -22.31 -4.73 -13.59
N LYS A 232 -23.29 -3.85 -13.82
CA LYS A 232 -23.86 -2.91 -12.83
C LYS A 232 -22.89 -1.84 -12.33
N TYR A 233 -21.85 -1.50 -13.11
CA TYR A 233 -21.11 -0.27 -12.87
C TYR A 233 -21.99 0.95 -13.20
N LEU A 234 -21.98 1.91 -12.28
CA LEU A 234 -22.81 3.11 -12.28
C LEU A 234 -22.13 4.27 -12.99
N PHE A 235 -22.83 4.88 -13.94
CA PHE A 235 -22.40 6.07 -14.66
C PHE A 235 -23.37 7.21 -14.33
N ILE A 236 -22.81 8.33 -13.87
CA ILE A 236 -23.57 9.45 -13.33
C ILE A 236 -23.22 10.72 -14.10
N VAL A 237 -24.26 11.45 -14.51
CA VAL A 237 -24.13 12.83 -15.00
C VAL A 237 -24.10 13.76 -13.79
N ASP A 238 -22.90 14.21 -13.44
CA ASP A 238 -22.62 15.13 -12.34
C ASP A 238 -22.72 16.58 -12.86
N SER A 239 -23.96 17.06 -13.00
CA SER A 239 -24.31 18.19 -13.85
C SER A 239 -23.60 19.47 -13.46
N TYR A 240 -23.59 19.83 -12.18
CA TYR A 240 -23.06 21.12 -11.76
C TYR A 240 -21.53 21.12 -11.64
N ASN A 241 -20.93 19.95 -11.45
CA ASN A 241 -19.50 19.74 -11.64
C ASN A 241 -19.11 19.61 -13.12
N ASN A 242 -20.07 19.65 -14.05
CA ASN A 242 -19.86 19.65 -15.51
C ASN A 242 -19.09 18.42 -16.01
N ARG A 243 -19.34 17.25 -15.41
CA ARG A 243 -18.61 16.02 -15.74
C ARG A 243 -19.52 14.80 -15.77
N ILE A 244 -19.02 13.73 -16.36
CA ILE A 244 -19.59 12.39 -16.21
C ILE A 244 -18.63 11.58 -15.36
N VAL A 245 -19.14 10.92 -14.31
CA VAL A 245 -18.36 10.02 -13.46
C VAL A 245 -18.83 8.58 -13.60
N GLY A 246 -17.94 7.62 -13.44
CA GLY A 246 -18.26 6.19 -13.47
C GLY A 246 -17.63 5.46 -12.30
N SER A 247 -18.34 4.49 -11.72
CA SER A 247 -17.79 3.60 -10.69
C SER A 247 -16.76 2.64 -11.29
N GLY A 248 -15.72 2.31 -10.53
CA GLY A 248 -14.73 1.29 -10.84
C GLY A 248 -14.20 0.60 -9.58
N LEU A 249 -13.18 -0.26 -9.73
CA LEU A 249 -12.61 -1.05 -8.64
C LEU A 249 -12.08 -0.20 -7.46
N ASN A 250 -11.60 1.01 -7.75
CA ASN A 250 -11.06 1.95 -6.77
C ASN A 250 -12.04 3.08 -6.41
N GLY A 251 -13.34 2.88 -6.71
CA GLY A 251 -14.37 3.91 -6.54
C GLY A 251 -14.73 4.64 -7.83
N PHE A 252 -15.54 5.68 -7.70
CA PHE A 252 -15.92 6.59 -8.79
C PHE A 252 -14.73 7.40 -9.31
N ARG A 253 -14.73 7.68 -10.61
CA ARG A 253 -13.75 8.54 -11.28
C ARG A 253 -14.41 9.38 -12.36
N CYS A 254 -13.78 10.50 -12.71
CA CYS A 254 -14.23 11.30 -13.85
C CYS A 254 -13.88 10.62 -15.18
N LEU A 255 -14.84 10.52 -16.09
CA LEU A 255 -14.70 9.89 -17.40
C LEU A 255 -14.57 10.92 -18.53
N VAL A 256 -15.45 11.92 -18.55
CA VAL A 256 -15.45 13.01 -19.54
C VAL A 256 -15.87 14.33 -18.88
N GLY A 257 -15.40 15.46 -19.42
CA GLY A 257 -15.68 16.79 -18.86
C GLY A 257 -14.84 17.16 -17.63
N CYS A 258 -13.75 16.44 -17.38
CA CYS A 258 -12.91 16.61 -16.19
C CYS A 258 -12.15 17.95 -16.13
N TYR A 259 -12.11 18.70 -17.24
CA TYR A 259 -11.43 19.99 -17.36
C TYR A 259 -12.33 21.18 -17.01
N GLY A 260 -13.37 20.93 -16.22
CA GLY A 260 -14.34 21.92 -15.78
C GLY A 260 -15.27 22.41 -16.89
N ARG A 261 -16.06 23.42 -16.54
CA ARG A 261 -17.07 24.03 -17.41
C ARG A 261 -16.45 24.68 -18.65
N GLY A 262 -17.06 24.45 -19.81
CA GLY A 262 -16.71 25.18 -21.03
C GLY A 262 -17.31 24.61 -22.31
N SER A 263 -16.89 25.15 -23.46
CA SER A 263 -17.42 24.82 -24.79
C SER A 263 -16.45 24.04 -25.69
N LYS A 264 -15.21 23.80 -25.24
CA LYS A 264 -14.22 22.96 -25.95
C LYS A 264 -14.74 21.52 -26.11
N SER A 265 -14.15 20.75 -27.02
CA SER A 265 -14.51 19.35 -27.26
C SER A 265 -14.39 18.48 -26.01
N ASN A 266 -13.44 18.78 -25.14
CA ASN A 266 -13.19 18.06 -23.88
C ASN A 266 -13.90 18.66 -22.65
N GLN A 267 -14.79 19.64 -22.85
CA GLN A 267 -15.53 20.32 -21.79
C GLN A 267 -17.05 20.17 -21.98
N LEU A 268 -17.75 20.13 -20.86
CA LEU A 268 -19.21 20.12 -20.80
C LEU A 268 -19.70 21.40 -20.09
N ASP A 269 -20.95 21.78 -20.32
CA ASP A 269 -21.63 22.83 -19.57
C ASP A 269 -23.04 22.35 -19.23
N THR A 270 -23.22 22.01 -17.96
CA THR A 270 -24.47 21.47 -17.38
C THR A 270 -24.99 20.27 -18.19
N PRO A 271 -24.24 19.16 -18.27
CA PRO A 271 -24.72 17.96 -18.96
C PRO A 271 -25.97 17.41 -18.25
N CYS A 272 -26.94 16.88 -19.01
CA CYS A 272 -28.25 16.51 -18.47
C CYS A 272 -28.52 14.98 -18.43
N ILE A 273 -28.23 14.27 -19.51
CA ILE A 273 -28.45 12.83 -19.61
C ILE A 273 -27.39 12.20 -20.52
N LEU A 274 -27.13 10.90 -20.31
CA LEU A 274 -26.23 10.11 -21.13
C LEU A 274 -26.87 8.81 -21.60
N SER A 275 -26.42 8.28 -22.73
CA SER A 275 -26.81 6.96 -23.26
C SER A 275 -25.63 6.32 -23.99
N PHE A 276 -25.60 4.99 -24.07
CA PHE A 276 -24.58 4.24 -24.81
C PHE A 276 -25.12 3.70 -26.14
N ASP A 277 -24.24 3.53 -27.12
CA ASP A 277 -24.49 2.63 -28.26
C ASP A 277 -24.02 1.19 -27.96
N HIS A 278 -24.26 0.27 -28.88
CA HIS A 278 -23.82 -1.12 -28.78
C HIS A 278 -22.30 -1.29 -28.70
N SER A 279 -21.52 -0.36 -29.25
CA SER A 279 -20.05 -0.38 -29.20
C SER A 279 -19.51 0.19 -27.88
N GLY A 280 -20.37 0.78 -27.04
CA GLY A 280 -20.01 1.42 -25.79
C GLY A 280 -19.59 2.89 -25.92
N ASN A 281 -19.79 3.55 -27.07
CA ASN A 281 -19.56 5.00 -27.15
C ASN A 281 -20.64 5.75 -26.35
N MET A 282 -20.25 6.87 -25.75
CA MET A 282 -21.11 7.64 -24.86
C MET A 282 -21.70 8.86 -25.58
N PHE A 283 -23.02 9.01 -25.52
CA PHE A 283 -23.74 10.16 -26.04
C PHE A 283 -24.25 11.00 -24.88
N VAL A 284 -23.87 12.28 -24.85
CA VAL A 284 -24.18 13.19 -23.73
C VAL A 284 -24.86 14.44 -24.26
N THR A 285 -26.00 14.80 -23.67
CA THR A 285 -26.61 16.12 -23.90
C THR A 285 -25.82 17.17 -23.14
N ASN A 286 -25.20 18.11 -23.86
CA ASN A 286 -24.45 19.22 -23.31
C ASN A 286 -25.35 20.47 -23.33
N GLN A 287 -26.17 20.62 -22.27
CA GLN A 287 -27.39 21.40 -22.29
C GLN A 287 -27.15 22.89 -22.58
N LEU A 288 -26.24 23.54 -21.83
CA LEU A 288 -25.99 24.97 -21.99
C LEU A 288 -25.10 25.30 -23.20
N ASN A 289 -24.39 24.31 -23.75
CA ASN A 289 -23.74 24.43 -25.06
C ASN A 289 -24.66 24.08 -26.24
N HIS A 290 -25.93 23.75 -25.98
CA HIS A 290 -26.95 23.46 -27.00
C HIS A 290 -26.52 22.39 -28.03
N ARG A 291 -25.86 21.33 -27.57
CA ARG A 291 -25.31 20.28 -28.45
C ARG A 291 -25.40 18.90 -27.84
N ILE A 292 -25.21 17.89 -28.67
CA ILE A 292 -25.00 16.50 -28.27
C ILE A 292 -23.57 16.11 -28.63
N GLN A 293 -22.85 15.57 -27.66
CA GLN A 293 -21.49 15.08 -27.85
C GLN A 293 -21.45 13.56 -27.80
N LYS A 294 -20.70 12.96 -28.74
CA LYS A 294 -20.32 11.55 -28.77
C LYS A 294 -18.87 11.40 -28.34
N PHE A 295 -18.60 10.59 -27.33
CA PHE A 295 -17.26 10.23 -26.89
C PHE A 295 -16.99 8.77 -27.27
N LEU A 296 -15.88 8.52 -27.97
CA LEU A 296 -15.57 7.19 -28.48
C LEU A 296 -14.93 6.34 -27.39
N LEU A 297 -15.40 5.09 -27.23
CA LEU A 297 -14.76 4.13 -26.35
C LEU A 297 -13.41 3.73 -26.97
N MET A 298 -12.33 3.94 -26.23
CA MET A 298 -10.99 3.58 -26.66
C MET A 298 -10.79 2.09 -26.44
N LYS A 299 -10.44 1.38 -27.51
CA LYS A 299 -9.99 -0.02 -27.44
C LYS A 299 -8.51 0.01 -27.02
N ASP A 300 -8.07 -0.96 -26.21
CA ASP A 300 -6.76 -1.09 -25.53
C ASP A 300 -5.45 -0.86 -26.34
N SER A 301 -5.51 -0.41 -27.60
CA SER A 301 -4.34 -0.14 -28.43
C SER A 301 -3.78 1.27 -28.24
N PHE A 302 -3.32 1.58 -27.03
CA PHE A 302 -2.29 2.60 -26.88
C PHE A 302 -0.93 1.92 -27.09
N GLY A 303 -0.06 2.53 -27.91
CA GLY A 303 1.35 2.13 -27.95
C GLY A 303 2.02 2.50 -26.63
N LEU A 304 1.88 1.67 -25.61
CA LEU A 304 2.55 1.85 -24.31
C LEU A 304 4.06 1.86 -24.52
N SER A 305 4.78 2.66 -23.73
CA SER A 305 6.25 2.71 -23.80
C SER A 305 6.94 1.63 -22.95
N PHE A 306 6.18 0.94 -22.10
CA PHE A 306 6.65 -0.03 -21.12
C PHE A 306 5.79 -1.29 -21.14
N ASN A 307 6.33 -2.40 -20.63
CA ASN A 307 5.59 -3.64 -20.54
C ASN A 307 4.60 -3.62 -19.37
N GLN A 308 3.33 -3.89 -19.65
CA GLN A 308 2.31 -4.25 -18.68
C GLN A 308 1.84 -5.68 -18.95
N PRO A 309 2.60 -6.71 -18.54
CA PRO A 309 2.13 -8.09 -18.61
C PRO A 309 0.80 -8.24 -17.83
N LYS A 310 -0.04 -9.20 -18.24
CA LYS A 310 -1.24 -9.59 -17.48
C LYS A 310 -0.86 -10.68 -16.48
N PHE A 311 -1.00 -10.42 -15.18
CA PHE A 311 -0.79 -11.42 -14.14
C PHE A 311 -2.11 -11.93 -13.59
N CYS A 312 -2.12 -13.20 -13.20
CA CYS A 312 -3.18 -13.73 -12.36
C CYS A 312 -2.96 -13.30 -10.90
N SER A 313 -4.01 -13.31 -10.09
CA SER A 313 -3.95 -12.95 -8.66
C SER A 313 -2.95 -13.74 -7.83
N THR A 314 -2.52 -14.91 -8.31
CA THR A 314 -1.58 -15.82 -7.65
C THR A 314 -0.21 -15.87 -8.34
N ALA A 315 0.12 -14.93 -9.23
CA ALA A 315 1.41 -14.87 -9.93
C ALA A 315 2.63 -14.98 -8.99
N ILE A 316 3.58 -15.86 -9.29
CA ILE A 316 4.77 -16.08 -8.46
C ILE A 316 6.02 -15.92 -9.32
N TRP A 317 7.09 -15.41 -8.72
CA TRP A 317 8.43 -15.34 -9.29
C TRP A 317 9.34 -16.34 -8.58
N ASN A 318 10.37 -16.80 -9.27
CA ASN A 318 11.46 -17.51 -8.61
C ASN A 318 12.06 -16.59 -7.54
N PRO A 319 12.13 -17.00 -6.27
CA PRO A 319 12.66 -16.14 -5.22
C PRO A 319 14.16 -15.86 -5.38
N ASN A 320 14.90 -16.74 -6.06
CA ASN A 320 16.32 -16.52 -6.34
C ASN A 320 16.50 -15.66 -7.60
N GLY A 321 16.99 -14.44 -7.42
CA GLY A 321 17.33 -13.51 -8.47
C GLY A 321 18.62 -13.89 -9.19
N ILE A 322 18.67 -13.56 -10.48
CA ILE A 322 19.87 -13.64 -11.31
C ILE A 322 20.46 -12.24 -11.38
N THR A 323 21.71 -12.06 -10.92
CA THR A 323 22.41 -10.79 -11.09
C THR A 323 22.79 -10.63 -12.57
N ILE A 324 22.21 -9.64 -13.24
CA ILE A 324 22.46 -9.37 -14.67
C ILE A 324 23.47 -8.25 -14.90
N ALA A 325 23.65 -7.38 -13.91
CA ALA A 325 24.65 -6.33 -13.91
C ALA A 325 25.08 -6.06 -12.47
N ASP A 326 26.38 -5.90 -12.25
CA ASP A 326 26.97 -5.61 -10.95
C ASP A 326 27.60 -4.21 -10.94
N GLN A 327 28.30 -3.88 -9.86
CA GLN A 327 28.96 -2.60 -9.67
C GLN A 327 29.92 -2.23 -10.81
N SER A 328 30.56 -3.22 -11.46
CA SER A 328 31.47 -2.95 -12.57
C SER A 328 30.74 -2.37 -13.80
N THR A 329 29.46 -2.73 -13.94
CA THR A 329 28.61 -2.29 -15.05
C THR A 329 27.81 -1.05 -14.66
N VAL A 330 27.05 -1.10 -13.56
CA VAL A 330 26.11 -0.02 -13.18
C VAL A 330 26.71 1.04 -12.26
N GLY A 331 27.95 0.87 -11.82
CA GLY A 331 28.64 1.79 -10.93
C GLY A 331 28.06 1.79 -9.51
N PHE A 332 28.19 2.92 -8.83
CA PHE A 332 27.68 3.07 -7.46
C PHE A 332 26.30 3.73 -7.45
N VAL A 333 25.42 3.22 -6.59
CA VAL A 333 24.05 3.72 -6.38
C VAL A 333 23.24 3.71 -7.70
N PRO A 334 22.96 2.52 -8.28
CA PRO A 334 22.10 2.43 -9.46
C PRO A 334 20.75 3.13 -9.22
N GLY A 335 20.36 3.98 -10.17
CA GLY A 335 19.16 4.81 -10.09
C GLY A 335 17.90 4.10 -10.59
N ALA A 336 17.05 4.85 -11.28
CA ALA A 336 15.90 4.31 -11.98
C ALA A 336 16.31 3.25 -13.01
N ILE A 337 15.48 2.21 -13.09
CA ILE A 337 15.49 1.22 -14.17
C ILE A 337 14.21 1.38 -14.98
N PHE A 338 14.32 1.32 -16.30
CA PHE A 338 13.17 1.32 -17.21
C PHE A 338 13.32 0.17 -18.20
N VAL A 339 12.23 -0.56 -18.46
CA VAL A 339 12.19 -1.65 -19.43
C VAL A 339 11.11 -1.33 -20.46
N ASN A 340 11.52 -1.12 -21.71
CA ASN A 340 10.60 -0.75 -22.78
C ASN A 340 9.90 -1.98 -23.38
N THR A 341 8.95 -1.76 -24.29
CA THR A 341 8.21 -2.82 -24.98
C THR A 341 9.05 -3.75 -25.86
N ASN A 342 10.30 -3.37 -26.16
CA ASN A 342 11.25 -4.19 -26.91
C ASN A 342 12.20 -4.96 -25.96
N ASN A 343 11.93 -4.98 -24.65
CA ASN A 343 12.77 -5.55 -23.60
C ASN A 343 14.19 -4.95 -23.53
N THR A 344 14.38 -3.73 -24.03
CA THR A 344 15.60 -2.96 -23.77
C THR A 344 15.54 -2.44 -22.34
N ILE A 345 16.60 -2.70 -21.58
CA ILE A 345 16.75 -2.27 -20.19
C ILE A 345 17.61 -1.01 -20.18
N TYR A 346 17.12 0.03 -19.51
CA TYR A 346 17.81 1.31 -19.34
C TYR A 346 18.07 1.53 -17.85
N VAL A 347 19.30 1.85 -17.48
CA VAL A 347 19.69 2.15 -16.10
C VAL A 347 20.49 3.43 -16.04
N VAL A 348 20.13 4.29 -15.09
CA VAL A 348 20.88 5.52 -14.81
C VAL A 348 22.02 5.23 -13.85
N ASN A 349 23.24 5.55 -14.27
CA ASN A 349 24.41 5.60 -13.41
C ASN A 349 24.64 7.04 -12.97
N ARG A 350 24.31 7.30 -11.69
CA ARG A 350 24.32 8.64 -11.10
C ARG A 350 25.70 9.28 -11.06
N LEU A 351 26.73 8.51 -10.67
CA LEU A 351 28.08 9.05 -10.48
C LEU A 351 28.83 9.24 -11.80
N ASN A 352 28.67 8.30 -12.73
CA ASN A 352 29.36 8.36 -14.02
C ASN A 352 28.61 9.23 -15.05
N LYS A 353 27.43 9.73 -14.71
CA LYS A 353 26.58 10.57 -15.57
C LYS A 353 26.24 9.89 -16.89
N THR A 354 25.91 8.59 -16.82
CA THR A 354 25.61 7.78 -18.00
C THR A 354 24.25 7.11 -17.90
N ILE A 355 23.66 6.85 -19.07
CA ILE A 355 22.50 5.97 -19.24
C ILE A 355 23.03 4.72 -19.93
N ILE A 356 22.95 3.59 -19.24
CA ILE A 356 23.45 2.31 -19.72
C ILE A 356 22.27 1.53 -20.27
N MET A 357 22.41 1.03 -21.50
CA MET A 357 21.35 0.33 -22.22
C MET A 357 21.83 -1.06 -22.60
N TRP A 358 21.00 -2.08 -22.37
CA TRP A 358 21.27 -3.43 -22.86
C TRP A 358 20.00 -4.18 -23.24
N GLN A 359 20.17 -5.18 -24.09
CA GLN A 359 19.13 -6.17 -24.37
C GLN A 359 19.11 -7.23 -23.28
N GLU A 360 17.92 -7.72 -22.95
CA GLU A 360 17.69 -8.73 -21.90
C GLU A 360 18.62 -9.96 -22.00
N GLU A 361 18.99 -10.38 -23.21
CA GLU A 361 19.83 -11.55 -23.48
C GLU A 361 21.34 -11.25 -23.52
N SER A 362 21.73 -9.97 -23.43
CA SER A 362 23.14 -9.55 -23.52
C SER A 362 23.77 -9.44 -22.14
N VAL A 363 24.98 -10.00 -22.01
CA VAL A 363 25.83 -9.85 -20.82
C VAL A 363 26.53 -8.49 -20.78
N ASN A 364 26.69 -7.84 -21.94
CA ASN A 364 27.36 -6.55 -22.07
C ASN A 364 26.37 -5.43 -22.43
N PRO A 365 26.61 -4.19 -21.97
CA PRO A 365 25.89 -3.00 -22.44
C PRO A 365 25.90 -2.92 -23.97
N THR A 366 24.72 -2.79 -24.57
CA THR A 366 24.61 -2.58 -26.03
C THR A 366 24.98 -1.15 -26.41
N ASN A 367 24.76 -0.19 -25.51
CA ASN A 367 25.11 1.20 -25.74
C ASN A 367 25.19 1.96 -24.39
N ILE A 368 26.03 2.99 -24.34
CA ILE A 368 26.23 3.84 -23.17
C ILE A 368 26.12 5.30 -23.63
N ILE A 369 25.08 5.99 -23.16
CA ILE A 369 24.89 7.41 -23.44
C ILE A 369 25.56 8.21 -22.34
N HIS A 370 26.51 9.06 -22.71
CA HIS A 370 27.16 10.00 -21.79
C HIS A 370 26.41 11.33 -21.79
N GLY A 371 26.01 11.79 -20.60
CA GLY A 371 25.37 13.09 -20.42
C GLY A 371 26.19 14.02 -19.53
N ASN A 372 25.71 15.26 -19.41
CA ASN A 372 26.30 16.28 -18.53
C ASN A 372 25.38 16.63 -17.34
N PHE A 373 24.57 15.67 -16.91
CA PHE A 373 23.66 15.84 -15.77
C PHE A 373 24.38 15.66 -14.43
N THR A 374 23.90 16.31 -13.37
CA THR A 374 24.55 16.47 -12.06
C THR A 374 23.99 15.53 -11.00
N GLY A 375 23.77 14.27 -11.36
CA GLY A 375 23.37 13.22 -10.41
C GLY A 375 21.90 12.78 -10.52
N SER A 376 21.43 12.62 -11.74
CA SER A 376 20.12 12.05 -12.09
C SER A 376 19.85 10.70 -11.45
N ILE A 377 18.60 10.49 -11.03
CA ILE A 377 18.12 9.23 -10.45
C ILE A 377 16.79 8.74 -11.05
N SER A 378 16.22 9.50 -11.97
CA SER A 378 14.95 9.22 -12.63
C SER A 378 15.13 9.20 -14.15
N LEU A 379 14.39 8.32 -14.81
CA LEU A 379 14.45 8.09 -16.25
C LEU A 379 13.07 7.65 -16.73
N PHE A 380 12.69 8.07 -17.93
CA PHE A 380 11.56 7.49 -18.64
C PHE A 380 11.87 7.45 -20.14
N VAL A 381 11.40 6.41 -20.83
CA VAL A 381 11.53 6.29 -22.29
C VAL A 381 10.13 6.18 -22.89
N THR A 382 9.84 6.94 -23.94
CA THR A 382 8.54 6.89 -24.65
C THR A 382 8.53 5.80 -25.72
N SER A 383 7.35 5.47 -26.25
CA SER A 383 7.18 4.44 -27.29
C SER A 383 7.88 4.80 -28.60
N ASN A 384 8.08 6.09 -28.85
CA ASN A 384 8.87 6.59 -29.98
C ASN A 384 10.39 6.57 -29.73
N GLY A 385 10.84 6.10 -28.55
CA GLY A 385 12.25 5.98 -28.18
C GLY A 385 12.88 7.24 -27.60
N ASP A 386 12.10 8.29 -27.32
CA ASP A 386 12.63 9.50 -26.67
C ASP A 386 12.99 9.21 -25.22
N ILE A 387 14.18 9.63 -24.79
CA ILE A 387 14.69 9.41 -23.44
C ILE A 387 14.61 10.71 -22.64
N TYR A 388 13.92 10.67 -21.51
CA TYR A 388 13.76 11.78 -20.58
C TYR A 388 14.48 11.49 -19.27
N ILE A 389 15.26 12.44 -18.78
CA ILE A 389 16.07 12.30 -17.56
C ILE A 389 15.90 13.51 -16.66
N GLY A 390 15.77 13.27 -15.35
CA GLY A 390 15.68 14.32 -14.35
C GLY A 390 17.07 14.75 -13.91
N ASP A 391 17.37 16.03 -13.99
CA ASP A 391 18.68 16.62 -13.70
C ASP A 391 18.55 17.76 -12.67
N GLY A 392 19.59 17.99 -11.88
CA GLY A 392 19.66 19.03 -10.86
C GLY A 392 19.87 18.53 -9.43
N ASP A 393 19.67 19.42 -8.47
CA ASP A 393 19.91 19.23 -7.03
C ASP A 393 18.64 19.49 -6.21
N ILE A 394 18.79 19.88 -4.93
CA ILE A 394 17.66 20.12 -4.03
C ILE A 394 17.04 21.52 -4.20
N LEU A 395 17.74 22.46 -4.83
CA LEU A 395 17.34 23.87 -5.00
C LEU A 395 17.02 24.25 -6.44
N SER A 396 17.46 23.44 -7.40
CA SER A 396 17.23 23.65 -8.82
C SER A 396 17.10 22.32 -9.54
N GLY A 397 16.16 22.22 -10.47
CA GLY A 397 16.01 21.01 -11.26
C GLY A 397 15.46 21.27 -12.65
N ARG A 398 15.64 20.29 -13.52
CA ARG A 398 15.11 20.30 -14.88
C ARG A 398 14.90 18.87 -15.35
N VAL A 399 14.00 18.69 -16.30
CA VAL A 399 13.91 17.45 -17.08
C VAL A 399 14.48 17.74 -18.45
N GLN A 400 15.38 16.88 -18.88
CA GLN A 400 16.03 16.96 -20.18
C GLN A 400 15.58 15.78 -21.06
N LYS A 401 15.38 16.06 -22.34
CA LYS A 401 15.20 15.07 -23.40
C LYS A 401 16.52 14.86 -24.12
N TRP A 402 16.91 13.61 -24.32
CA TRP A 402 18.04 13.25 -25.17
C TRP A 402 17.63 13.28 -26.65
N ILE A 403 18.48 13.87 -27.48
CA ILE A 403 18.32 13.95 -28.93
C ILE A 403 19.34 13.01 -29.56
N ALA A 404 18.86 11.97 -30.24
CA ALA A 404 19.69 10.88 -30.74
C ALA A 404 20.65 11.32 -31.84
N GLU A 405 20.21 12.20 -32.74
CA GLU A 405 20.97 12.64 -33.92
C GLU A 405 22.20 13.46 -33.54
N THR A 406 22.07 14.31 -32.51
CA THR A 406 23.14 15.20 -32.05
C THR A 406 23.86 14.69 -30.81
N ASN A 407 23.33 13.64 -30.18
CA ASN A 407 23.77 13.13 -28.88
C ASN A 407 23.86 14.25 -27.81
N THR A 408 22.84 15.11 -27.76
CA THR A 408 22.76 16.23 -26.81
C THR A 408 21.49 16.15 -25.97
N PHE A 409 21.49 16.86 -24.85
CA PHE A 409 20.34 16.96 -23.94
C PHE A 409 19.73 18.35 -24.03
N VAL A 410 18.41 18.42 -24.25
CA VAL A 410 17.64 19.67 -24.33
C VAL A 410 16.65 19.73 -23.16
N THR A 411 16.58 20.88 -22.50
CA THR A 411 15.64 21.06 -21.37
C THR A 411 14.21 21.19 -21.88
N VAL A 412 13.32 20.33 -21.40
CA VAL A 412 11.89 20.31 -21.75
C VAL A 412 10.99 20.75 -20.61
N MET A 413 11.48 20.71 -19.36
CA MET A 413 10.74 21.14 -18.17
C MET A 413 11.71 21.72 -17.15
N ASN A 414 11.41 22.89 -16.59
CA ASN A 414 12.16 23.45 -15.46
C ASN A 414 11.37 23.17 -14.18
N VAL A 415 12.01 22.67 -13.13
CA VAL A 415 11.39 22.31 -11.85
C VAL A 415 12.20 22.88 -10.68
N LYS A 416 11.63 22.86 -9.48
CA LYS A 416 12.25 23.49 -8.30
C LYS A 416 13.28 22.58 -7.61
N SER A 417 13.25 21.28 -7.88
CA SER A 417 14.25 20.31 -7.43
C SER A 417 14.38 19.16 -8.44
N SER A 418 15.43 18.37 -8.33
CA SER A 418 15.59 17.10 -9.06
C SER A 418 14.36 16.18 -8.91
N CYS A 419 14.01 15.52 -10.00
CA CYS A 419 12.90 14.56 -10.06
C CYS A 419 13.36 13.20 -9.52
N TYR A 420 12.64 12.63 -8.56
CA TYR A 420 12.93 11.29 -8.02
C TYR A 420 12.21 10.19 -8.80
N GLY A 421 11.07 10.51 -9.40
CA GLY A 421 10.33 9.71 -10.34
C GLY A 421 9.95 10.57 -11.55
N LEU A 422 9.99 9.97 -12.73
CA LEU A 422 9.58 10.56 -13.99
C LEU A 422 8.64 9.61 -14.72
N PHE A 423 7.63 10.17 -15.36
CA PHE A 423 6.68 9.42 -16.17
C PHE A 423 6.15 10.29 -17.31
N VAL A 424 5.94 9.71 -18.49
CA VAL A 424 5.22 10.37 -19.59
C VAL A 424 3.96 9.56 -19.88
N ASP A 425 2.80 10.18 -19.74
CA ASP A 425 1.52 9.51 -19.98
C ASP A 425 1.17 9.39 -21.48
N VAL A 426 0.07 8.71 -21.76
CA VAL A 426 -0.44 8.47 -23.13
C VAL A 426 -0.84 9.74 -23.88
N ASN A 427 -0.93 10.88 -23.19
CA ASN A 427 -1.26 12.20 -23.75
C ASN A 427 -0.03 13.11 -23.89
N ASP A 428 1.17 12.53 -23.84
CA ASP A 428 2.46 13.24 -23.83
C ASP A 428 2.55 14.28 -22.71
N THR A 429 1.99 13.98 -21.53
CA THR A 429 2.18 14.79 -20.33
C THR A 429 3.30 14.20 -19.48
N LEU A 430 4.31 15.01 -19.20
CA LEU A 430 5.47 14.67 -18.38
C LEU A 430 5.19 14.98 -16.91
N TYR A 431 5.42 14.00 -16.03
CA TYR A 431 5.27 14.08 -14.58
C TYR A 431 6.63 14.00 -13.91
N CYS A 432 6.81 14.75 -12.82
CA CYS A 432 8.02 14.79 -12.00
C CYS A 432 7.66 14.84 -10.52
N SER A 433 8.11 13.86 -9.75
CA SER A 433 8.00 13.88 -8.29
C SER A 433 9.15 14.65 -7.65
N MET A 434 8.81 15.61 -6.79
CA MET A 434 9.76 16.51 -6.14
C MET A 434 9.71 16.30 -4.62
N PRO A 435 10.55 15.42 -4.06
CA PRO A 435 10.45 15.05 -2.65
C PRO A 435 10.71 16.21 -1.68
N PHE A 436 11.57 17.16 -2.05
CA PHE A 436 11.89 18.32 -1.22
C PHE A 436 10.80 19.38 -1.21
N TYR A 437 9.87 19.31 -2.17
CA TYR A 437 8.71 20.19 -2.29
C TYR A 437 7.40 19.46 -2.05
N GLN A 438 7.42 18.20 -1.61
CA GLN A 438 6.23 17.46 -1.16
C GLN A 438 5.10 17.40 -2.20
N GLN A 439 5.45 17.35 -3.49
CA GLN A 439 4.47 17.39 -4.57
C GLN A 439 4.98 16.68 -5.82
N VAL A 440 4.04 16.28 -6.67
CA VAL A 440 4.28 15.84 -8.05
C VAL A 440 3.75 16.94 -8.97
N VAL A 441 4.57 17.35 -9.94
CA VAL A 441 4.17 18.34 -10.95
C VAL A 441 4.07 17.70 -12.32
N LYS A 442 3.18 18.22 -13.17
CA LYS A 442 2.96 17.77 -14.53
C LYS A 442 3.05 18.91 -15.54
N ARG A 443 3.44 18.58 -16.78
CA ARG A 443 3.50 19.50 -17.91
C ARG A 443 3.20 18.76 -19.21
N SER A 444 2.28 19.29 -20.03
CA SER A 444 2.05 18.78 -21.38
C SER A 444 3.22 19.13 -22.29
N LEU A 445 3.71 18.16 -23.07
CA LEU A 445 4.76 18.33 -24.06
C LEU A 445 4.23 18.94 -25.37
N ASN A 446 2.91 18.89 -25.60
CA ASN A 446 2.24 19.38 -26.80
C ASN A 446 1.78 20.85 -26.70
N ASP A 447 1.88 21.49 -25.53
CA ASP A 447 1.47 22.88 -25.34
C ASP A 447 2.59 23.85 -25.73
N ALA A 448 2.46 24.43 -26.93
CA ALA A 448 3.39 25.40 -27.50
C ALA A 448 3.45 26.74 -26.74
N LEU A 449 2.48 27.05 -25.87
CA LEU A 449 2.35 28.37 -25.21
C LEU A 449 3.09 28.49 -23.87
N MET A 450 3.75 27.43 -23.38
CA MET A 450 4.69 27.44 -22.24
C MET A 450 4.28 28.29 -21.00
N THR A 451 3.11 28.09 -20.38
CA THR A 451 2.68 29.02 -19.32
C THR A 451 3.02 28.63 -17.86
N SER A 452 3.13 27.35 -17.48
CA SER A 452 3.72 26.90 -16.18
C SER A 452 3.53 25.40 -15.93
N ASN A 453 4.33 24.81 -15.03
CA ASN A 453 4.05 23.48 -14.49
C ASN A 453 2.80 23.52 -13.60
N ARG A 454 1.94 22.50 -13.69
CA ARG A 454 0.79 22.33 -12.81
C ARG A 454 1.09 21.29 -11.74
N ILE A 455 0.47 21.43 -10.57
CA ILE A 455 0.50 20.41 -9.52
C ILE A 455 -0.38 19.25 -9.96
N ALA A 456 0.14 18.04 -9.87
CA ALA A 456 -0.57 16.80 -10.14
C ALA A 456 -0.99 16.08 -8.83
N ALA A 457 -0.16 16.16 -7.80
CA ALA A 457 -0.43 15.57 -6.49
C ALA A 457 0.36 16.30 -5.40
N GLY A 458 -0.17 16.35 -4.18
CA GLY A 458 0.44 17.03 -3.03
C GLY A 458 0.31 18.56 -3.08
N ASN A 459 -0.05 19.17 -1.97
CA ASN A 459 -0.25 20.62 -1.84
C ASN A 459 1.04 21.41 -1.55
N GLY A 460 2.19 20.74 -1.53
CA GLY A 460 3.49 21.32 -1.19
C GLY A 460 3.86 21.29 0.29
N SER A 461 2.95 20.86 1.17
CA SER A 461 3.18 20.71 2.61
C SER A 461 3.49 19.26 2.97
N ALA A 462 4.43 19.08 3.89
CA ALA A 462 4.76 17.77 4.43
C ALA A 462 3.71 17.37 5.48
N GLY A 463 2.97 16.29 5.22
CA GLY A 463 1.96 15.81 6.16
C GLY A 463 1.26 14.56 5.67
N PHE A 464 0.25 14.11 6.42
CA PHE A 464 -0.46 12.84 6.22
C PHE A 464 -1.87 13.02 5.64
N ALA A 465 -2.35 14.26 5.47
CA ALA A 465 -3.68 14.50 4.91
C ALA A 465 -3.80 13.93 3.48
N PRO A 466 -5.03 13.68 2.96
CA PRO A 466 -5.23 13.15 1.61
C PRO A 466 -4.54 13.96 0.50
N ASN A 467 -4.46 15.28 0.65
CA ASN A 467 -3.79 16.19 -0.29
C ASN A 467 -2.33 16.54 0.10
N GLU A 468 -1.76 15.90 1.12
CA GLU A 468 -0.40 16.13 1.59
C GLU A 468 0.47 14.89 1.31
N LEU A 469 1.72 15.14 0.95
CA LEU A 469 2.70 14.09 0.70
C LEU A 469 3.93 14.34 1.57
N ARG A 470 4.73 13.30 1.80
CA ARG A 470 6.01 13.38 2.50
C ARG A 470 7.07 12.54 1.80
N ILE A 471 7.97 13.24 1.12
CA ILE A 471 9.06 12.69 0.32
C ILE A 471 8.49 11.74 -0.77
N PRO A 472 7.64 12.25 -1.69
CA PRO A 472 7.16 11.45 -2.81
C PRO A 472 8.32 10.99 -3.70
N ARG A 473 8.39 9.68 -3.99
CA ARG A 473 9.46 9.04 -4.78
C ARG A 473 8.93 8.52 -6.12
N GLY A 474 8.86 7.20 -6.29
CA GLY A 474 8.37 6.58 -7.51
C GLY A 474 6.94 6.98 -7.82
N ILE A 475 6.67 7.19 -9.11
CA ILE A 475 5.34 7.52 -9.62
C ILE A 475 5.01 6.61 -10.79
N PHE A 476 3.73 6.35 -10.98
CA PHE A 476 3.19 5.63 -12.12
C PHE A 476 1.88 6.27 -12.55
N VAL A 477 1.73 6.53 -13.84
CA VAL A 477 0.47 7.03 -14.39
C VAL A 477 -0.11 5.95 -15.29
N ASP A 478 -1.33 5.51 -14.97
CA ASP A 478 -1.97 4.49 -15.78
C ASP A 478 -2.63 5.10 -17.04
N VAL A 479 -3.19 4.26 -17.91
CA VAL A 479 -3.88 4.69 -19.14
C VAL A 479 -5.11 5.57 -18.88
N ASN A 480 -5.66 5.57 -17.66
CA ASN A 480 -6.76 6.43 -17.23
C ASN A 480 -6.28 7.79 -16.71
N LEU A 481 -4.96 8.03 -16.73
CA LEU A 481 -4.30 9.18 -16.14
C LEU A 481 -4.35 9.20 -14.60
N ASP A 482 -4.67 8.06 -13.98
CA ASP A 482 -4.61 7.88 -12.53
C ASP A 482 -3.13 7.86 -12.09
N LEU A 483 -2.76 8.78 -11.19
CA LEU A 483 -1.39 8.95 -10.71
C LEU A 483 -1.21 8.23 -9.37
N TYR A 484 -0.38 7.20 -9.36
CA TYR A 484 0.06 6.48 -8.17
C TYR A 484 1.39 7.07 -7.68
N VAL A 485 1.45 7.43 -6.41
CA VAL A 485 2.61 8.07 -5.78
C VAL A 485 3.07 7.23 -4.60
N ALA A 486 4.33 6.78 -4.63
CA ALA A 486 4.99 6.19 -3.48
C ALA A 486 5.38 7.30 -2.49
N ASP A 487 4.59 7.43 -1.43
CA ASP A 487 4.68 8.47 -0.41
C ASP A 487 5.58 8.00 0.74
N CYS A 488 6.89 7.99 0.48
CA CYS A 488 7.87 7.22 1.26
C CYS A 488 7.80 7.50 2.77
N PHE A 489 7.83 8.76 3.23
CA PHE A 489 7.89 9.03 4.68
C PHE A 489 6.54 8.94 5.40
N ASN A 490 5.47 8.68 4.65
CA ASN A 490 4.17 8.36 5.20
C ASN A 490 3.84 6.87 5.08
N ASP A 491 4.78 6.04 4.60
CA ASP A 491 4.66 4.59 4.54
C ASP A 491 3.40 4.11 3.79
N ARG A 492 3.06 4.82 2.70
CA ARG A 492 1.85 4.55 1.92
C ARG A 492 2.04 4.77 0.42
N VAL A 493 1.09 4.25 -0.36
CA VAL A 493 0.90 4.59 -1.77
C VAL A 493 -0.42 5.31 -1.92
N GLN A 494 -0.38 6.50 -2.53
CA GLN A 494 -1.57 7.30 -2.82
C GLN A 494 -1.92 7.30 -4.30
N LEU A 495 -3.21 7.21 -4.58
CA LEU A 495 -3.83 7.34 -5.89
C LEU A 495 -4.47 8.73 -6.00
N PHE A 496 -4.01 9.53 -6.96
CA PHE A 496 -4.62 10.79 -7.35
C PHE A 496 -5.32 10.60 -8.69
N GLN A 497 -6.64 10.73 -8.70
CA GLN A 497 -7.42 10.73 -9.93
C GLN A 497 -7.26 12.07 -10.67
N PRO A 498 -7.46 12.11 -12.00
CA PRO A 498 -7.30 13.33 -12.78
C PRO A 498 -8.10 14.52 -12.21
N GLU A 499 -7.39 15.62 -11.95
CA GLU A 499 -7.93 16.89 -11.43
C GLU A 499 -8.52 16.83 -10.00
N GLU A 500 -8.41 15.69 -9.32
CA GLU A 500 -8.71 15.57 -7.90
C GLU A 500 -7.52 16.01 -7.05
N SER A 501 -7.78 16.82 -6.02
CA SER A 501 -6.73 17.35 -5.14
C SER A 501 -6.38 16.42 -3.97
N ASN A 502 -7.30 15.55 -3.59
CA ASN A 502 -7.14 14.59 -2.50
C ASN A 502 -6.79 13.22 -3.07
N GLY A 503 -5.74 12.61 -2.54
CA GLY A 503 -5.35 11.24 -2.85
C GLY A 503 -6.13 10.21 -2.04
N ILE A 504 -6.35 9.04 -2.62
CA ILE A 504 -6.90 7.85 -1.99
C ILE A 504 -5.73 6.95 -1.58
N THR A 505 -5.64 6.57 -0.31
CA THR A 505 -4.62 5.60 0.13
C THR A 505 -4.98 4.20 -0.38
N VAL A 506 -4.15 3.64 -1.26
CA VAL A 506 -4.38 2.31 -1.89
C VAL A 506 -3.53 1.19 -1.28
N ALA A 507 -2.46 1.53 -0.55
CA ALA A 507 -1.63 0.57 0.16
C ALA A 507 -0.85 1.24 1.31
N GLY A 508 -0.53 0.46 2.35
CA GLY A 508 0.24 0.93 3.52
C GLY A 508 -0.61 1.61 4.59
N SER A 509 0.04 2.48 5.36
CA SER A 509 -0.56 3.22 6.48
C SER A 509 -1.78 4.03 6.05
N GLU A 510 -2.84 4.08 6.88
CA GLU A 510 -4.12 4.75 6.59
C GLU A 510 -4.93 4.16 5.42
N SER A 511 -4.60 2.94 4.97
CA SER A 511 -5.51 2.19 4.09
C SER A 511 -6.77 1.78 4.87
N LEU A 512 -7.95 1.87 4.25
CA LEU A 512 -9.22 1.47 4.86
C LEU A 512 -9.25 0.00 5.29
N ASN A 513 -8.51 -0.86 4.57
CA ASN A 513 -8.33 -2.27 4.87
C ASN A 513 -6.84 -2.62 4.70
N PRO A 514 -5.98 -2.31 5.68
CA PRO A 514 -4.55 -2.52 5.55
C PRO A 514 -4.27 -4.02 5.53
N THR A 515 -3.73 -4.52 4.42
CA THR A 515 -3.27 -5.92 4.31
C THR A 515 -1.74 -6.02 4.26
N ILE A 516 -1.06 -4.88 4.38
CA ILE A 516 0.39 -4.75 4.34
C ILE A 516 0.83 -3.48 5.06
N ARG A 517 1.92 -3.57 5.82
CA ARG A 517 2.66 -2.43 6.33
C ARG A 517 3.86 -2.18 5.42
N LEU A 518 3.95 -0.96 4.91
CA LEU A 518 5.09 -0.49 4.10
C LEU A 518 6.07 0.27 4.99
N ASP A 519 7.31 0.40 4.54
CA ASP A 519 8.32 1.31 5.11
C ASP A 519 9.11 1.94 3.95
N CYS A 520 8.92 3.25 3.77
CA CYS A 520 9.46 4.02 2.65
C CYS A 520 9.32 3.32 1.29
N PRO A 521 8.09 3.21 0.74
CA PRO A 521 7.92 2.75 -0.63
C PRO A 521 8.69 3.66 -1.62
N THR A 522 9.47 3.06 -2.52
CA THR A 522 10.36 3.79 -3.45
C THR A 522 9.93 3.73 -4.91
N GLY A 523 9.16 2.70 -5.27
CA GLY A 523 8.67 2.45 -6.63
C GLY A 523 7.29 1.82 -6.61
N VAL A 524 6.49 2.11 -7.65
CA VAL A 524 5.13 1.60 -7.81
C VAL A 524 4.87 1.38 -9.30
N ILE A 525 4.27 0.26 -9.69
CA ILE A 525 3.77 0.00 -11.05
C ILE A 525 2.50 -0.86 -10.99
N LEU A 526 1.67 -0.77 -12.04
CA LEU A 526 0.52 -1.65 -12.25
C LEU A 526 0.80 -2.62 -13.39
N ASP A 527 0.23 -3.82 -13.29
CA ASP A 527 0.10 -4.72 -14.42
C ASP A 527 -1.15 -4.40 -15.27
N ALA A 528 -1.36 -5.15 -16.35
CA ALA A 528 -2.51 -4.91 -17.23
C ALA A 528 -3.87 -5.32 -16.62
N GLU A 529 -3.88 -6.07 -15.51
CA GLU A 529 -5.09 -6.39 -14.73
C GLU A 529 -5.25 -5.48 -13.50
N LYS A 530 -4.43 -4.42 -13.40
CA LYS A 530 -4.41 -3.41 -12.32
C LYS A 530 -4.02 -3.96 -10.95
N TYR A 531 -3.32 -5.08 -10.88
CA TYR A 531 -2.61 -5.46 -9.66
C TYR A 531 -1.45 -4.47 -9.41
N LEU A 532 -1.44 -3.90 -8.22
CA LEU A 532 -0.40 -2.98 -7.73
C LEU A 532 0.83 -3.74 -7.27
N PHE A 533 2.00 -3.33 -7.74
CA PHE A 533 3.31 -3.82 -7.33
C PHE A 533 4.11 -2.65 -6.74
N ILE A 534 4.75 -2.88 -5.60
CA ILE A 534 5.39 -1.82 -4.81
C ILE A 534 6.79 -2.28 -4.40
N VAL A 535 7.78 -1.41 -4.58
CA VAL A 535 9.08 -1.54 -3.93
C VAL A 535 8.97 -1.00 -2.52
N ASP A 536 9.03 -1.91 -1.55
CA ASP A 536 8.98 -1.60 -0.12
C ASP A 536 10.43 -1.42 0.37
N GLY A 537 10.94 -0.20 0.20
CA GLY A 537 12.38 0.08 0.10
C GLY A 537 13.17 -0.21 1.37
N ASN A 538 12.68 0.27 2.52
CA ASN A 538 13.33 0.05 3.81
C ASN A 538 13.08 -1.35 4.36
N ASN A 539 11.96 -1.98 4.01
CA ASN A 539 11.72 -3.40 4.28
C ASN A 539 12.48 -4.34 3.32
N HIS A 540 13.22 -3.79 2.36
CA HIS A 540 14.07 -4.53 1.44
C HIS A 540 13.36 -5.65 0.68
N ARG A 541 12.15 -5.38 0.18
CA ARG A 541 11.33 -6.37 -0.54
C ARG A 541 10.51 -5.72 -1.64
N ILE A 542 9.94 -6.55 -2.51
CA ILE A 542 8.90 -6.13 -3.45
C ILE A 542 7.63 -6.88 -3.10
N VAL A 543 6.53 -6.13 -2.98
CA VAL A 543 5.20 -6.66 -2.65
C VAL A 543 4.24 -6.45 -3.83
N GLY A 544 3.24 -7.31 -3.94
CA GLY A 544 2.19 -7.19 -4.95
C GLY A 544 0.82 -7.50 -4.38
N SER A 545 -0.19 -6.79 -4.87
CA SER A 545 -1.59 -7.03 -4.55
C SER A 545 -2.10 -8.34 -5.15
N GLY A 546 -3.16 -8.90 -4.56
CA GLY A 546 -3.85 -10.09 -5.03
C GLY A 546 -5.27 -10.13 -4.45
N LEU A 547 -6.05 -11.17 -4.80
CA LEU A 547 -7.45 -11.33 -4.36
C LEU A 547 -7.65 -11.23 -2.84
N ASN A 548 -6.62 -11.56 -2.08
CA ASN A 548 -6.65 -11.64 -0.63
C ASN A 548 -5.84 -10.52 0.04
N GLY A 549 -5.49 -9.45 -0.69
CA GLY A 549 -4.59 -8.40 -0.24
C GLY A 549 -3.16 -8.57 -0.76
N PHE A 550 -2.27 -7.72 -0.26
CA PHE A 550 -0.85 -7.72 -0.62
C PHE A 550 -0.10 -8.93 -0.07
N ARG A 551 0.97 -9.32 -0.78
CA ARG A 551 1.93 -10.35 -0.37
C ARG A 551 3.33 -9.97 -0.81
N CYS A 552 4.33 -10.48 -0.11
CA CYS A 552 5.71 -10.39 -0.55
C CYS A 552 5.95 -11.30 -1.77
N LEU A 553 6.67 -10.77 -2.77
CA LEU A 553 6.99 -11.47 -4.02
C LEU A 553 8.46 -11.88 -4.07
N VAL A 554 9.36 -10.94 -3.76
CA VAL A 554 10.83 -11.15 -3.75
C VAL A 554 11.46 -10.35 -2.61
N GLY A 555 12.60 -10.82 -2.09
CA GLY A 555 13.27 -10.21 -0.93
C GLY A 555 12.61 -10.52 0.42
N CYS A 556 11.78 -11.57 0.50
CA CYS A 556 10.98 -11.88 1.68
C CYS A 556 11.78 -12.45 2.87
N TYR A 557 13.06 -12.75 2.69
CA TYR A 557 13.94 -13.30 3.73
C TYR A 557 14.79 -12.22 4.41
N GLY A 558 14.28 -10.99 4.43
CA GLY A 558 14.94 -9.83 5.02
C GLY A 558 16.12 -9.28 4.21
N ARG A 559 16.82 -8.32 4.83
CA ARG A 559 17.97 -7.61 4.27
C ARG A 559 19.14 -8.54 4.02
N GLY A 560 19.74 -8.50 2.82
CA GLY A 560 20.99 -9.21 2.57
C GLY A 560 21.50 -9.12 1.14
N SER A 561 22.54 -9.88 0.84
CA SER A 561 23.22 -9.89 -0.47
C SER A 561 23.06 -11.22 -1.22
N GLN A 562 22.41 -12.22 -0.61
CA GLN A 562 22.08 -13.48 -1.26
C GLN A 562 21.14 -13.25 -2.45
N SER A 563 21.02 -14.23 -3.35
CA SER A 563 20.16 -14.13 -4.55
C SER A 563 18.66 -14.00 -4.21
N ASN A 564 18.22 -14.52 -3.07
CA ASN A 564 16.85 -14.41 -2.57
C ASN A 564 16.59 -13.20 -1.66
N GLN A 565 17.61 -12.36 -1.43
CA GLN A 565 17.53 -11.19 -0.57
C GLN A 565 17.76 -9.93 -1.40
N LEU A 566 17.21 -8.82 -0.93
CA LEU A 566 17.44 -7.50 -1.49
C LEU A 566 18.07 -6.58 -0.42
N ARG A 567 18.71 -5.51 -0.87
CA ARG A 567 19.17 -4.42 -0.01
C ARG A 567 18.96 -3.08 -0.69
N GLU A 568 18.12 -2.26 -0.07
CA GLU A 568 17.62 -0.98 -0.59
C GLU A 568 17.20 -1.06 -2.08
N PRO A 569 16.18 -1.89 -2.42
CA PRO A 569 15.60 -1.84 -3.75
C PRO A 569 14.99 -0.46 -3.99
N PHE A 570 15.24 0.12 -5.17
CA PHE A 570 14.84 1.50 -5.47
C PHE A 570 13.81 1.60 -6.60
N SER A 571 14.02 0.86 -7.68
CA SER A 571 13.18 0.93 -8.88
C SER A 571 13.11 -0.46 -9.51
N PHE A 572 12.03 -0.72 -10.25
CA PHE A 572 11.81 -1.99 -10.92
C PHE A 572 10.94 -1.84 -12.17
N GLY A 573 11.00 -2.84 -13.04
CA GLY A 573 10.17 -2.93 -14.24
C GLY A 573 10.02 -4.37 -14.72
N PHE A 574 9.08 -4.60 -15.64
CA PHE A 574 8.83 -5.91 -16.23
C PHE A 574 9.28 -5.99 -17.69
N ASP A 575 9.69 -7.18 -18.13
CA ASP A 575 9.73 -7.51 -19.55
C ASP A 575 8.37 -8.01 -20.06
N HIS A 576 8.25 -8.21 -21.37
CA HIS A 576 7.04 -8.75 -22.00
C HIS A 576 6.66 -10.16 -21.50
N SER A 577 7.62 -10.94 -21.00
CA SER A 577 7.37 -12.27 -20.45
C SER A 577 6.87 -12.25 -19.01
N GLY A 578 6.98 -11.11 -18.32
CA GLY A 578 6.63 -10.92 -16.93
C GLY A 578 7.79 -11.04 -15.94
N ASN A 579 9.04 -11.23 -16.40
CA ASN A 579 10.17 -11.24 -15.48
C ASN A 579 10.42 -9.85 -14.90
N MET A 580 10.85 -9.80 -13.65
CA MET A 580 11.02 -8.57 -12.89
C MET A 580 12.49 -8.18 -12.82
N PHE A 581 12.81 -6.92 -13.14
CA PHE A 581 14.13 -6.34 -13.04
C PHE A 581 14.16 -5.32 -11.93
N VAL A 582 15.11 -5.42 -11.00
CA VAL A 582 15.15 -4.62 -9.78
C VAL A 582 16.52 -3.95 -9.65
N SER A 583 16.55 -2.64 -9.42
CA SER A 583 17.76 -1.92 -9.06
C SER A 583 17.97 -1.89 -7.55
N GLU A 584 19.15 -2.33 -7.11
CA GLU A 584 19.54 -2.36 -5.69
C GLU A 584 20.64 -1.35 -5.43
N ARG A 585 20.36 -0.35 -4.60
CA ARG A 585 21.30 0.74 -4.34
C ARG A 585 22.49 0.34 -3.49
N ASP A 586 22.27 -0.51 -2.50
CA ASP A 586 23.29 -0.90 -1.53
C ASP A 586 24.08 -2.12 -2.00
N ASN A 587 23.42 -3.09 -2.64
CA ASN A 587 24.10 -4.24 -3.25
C ASN A 587 24.76 -3.89 -4.60
N LEU A 588 24.57 -2.66 -5.09
CA LEU A 588 25.18 -2.11 -6.30
C LEU A 588 24.98 -3.01 -7.53
N ARG A 589 23.77 -3.58 -7.68
CA ARG A 589 23.47 -4.56 -8.73
C ARG A 589 22.06 -4.40 -9.29
N ILE A 590 21.84 -5.01 -10.45
CA ILE A 590 20.53 -5.24 -11.03
C ILE A 590 20.23 -6.73 -10.98
N GLN A 591 19.10 -7.10 -10.38
CA GLN A 591 18.64 -8.49 -10.32
C GLN A 591 17.43 -8.71 -11.22
N LYS A 592 17.40 -9.88 -11.88
CA LYS A 592 16.28 -10.40 -12.66
C LYS A 592 15.64 -11.57 -11.92
N PHE A 593 14.34 -11.49 -11.66
CA PHE A 593 13.54 -12.57 -11.09
C PHE A 593 12.61 -13.17 -12.15
N ILE A 594 12.68 -14.49 -12.32
CA ILE A 594 11.97 -15.20 -13.39
C ILE A 594 10.51 -15.44 -13.02
N TYR A 595 9.59 -15.07 -13.91
CA TYR A 595 8.15 -15.30 -13.71
C TYR A 595 7.75 -16.76 -13.97
N LEU A 596 7.01 -17.36 -13.03
CA LEU A 596 6.60 -18.76 -13.09
C LEU A 596 5.17 -18.91 -13.65
N LYS A 597 5.03 -18.83 -14.99
CA LYS A 597 3.74 -18.88 -15.72
C LYS A 597 2.82 -20.06 -15.37
N LYS A 598 3.36 -21.22 -14.93
CA LYS A 598 2.56 -22.41 -14.55
C LYS A 598 1.71 -22.21 -13.28
N SER A 599 1.93 -21.14 -12.52
CA SER A 599 1.19 -20.84 -11.27
C SER A 599 -0.26 -20.35 -11.49
N CYS A 600 -0.65 -20.03 -12.72
CA CYS A 600 -1.98 -19.52 -13.05
C CYS A 600 -3.00 -20.58 -13.48
N ALA A 601 -2.68 -21.88 -13.36
CA ALA A 601 -3.61 -22.97 -13.66
C ALA A 601 -4.18 -23.60 -12.37
N ASN A 602 -5.51 -23.69 -12.31
CA ASN A 602 -6.37 -24.26 -11.26
C ASN A 602 -6.73 -23.36 -10.07
N THR A 603 -7.74 -22.51 -10.26
CA THR A 603 -8.65 -22.06 -9.20
C THR A 603 -9.92 -22.93 -9.19
N SER A 604 -9.77 -24.23 -8.96
CA SER A 604 -10.90 -25.08 -8.58
C SER A 604 -11.10 -25.02 -7.06
N SER A 605 -12.18 -24.37 -6.64
CA SER A 605 -12.81 -24.44 -5.30
C SER A 605 -11.86 -24.43 -4.10
N LEU A 606 -11.42 -23.24 -3.66
CA LEU A 606 -10.83 -23.05 -2.34
C LEU A 606 -11.90 -23.35 -1.27
N LEU A 607 -11.78 -24.50 -0.62
CA LEU A 607 -12.62 -24.89 0.50
C LEU A 607 -11.98 -24.42 1.81
N GLN A 608 -12.66 -23.53 2.52
CA GLN A 608 -12.21 -22.92 3.77
C GLN A 608 -12.37 -23.90 4.93
N LYS A 609 -11.30 -24.11 5.72
CA LYS A 609 -11.41 -24.76 7.03
C LYS A 609 -11.00 -23.77 8.11
N THR A 610 -11.87 -23.63 9.11
CA THR A 610 -11.66 -22.75 10.26
C THR A 610 -11.39 -23.61 11.50
N TYR A 611 -10.31 -23.30 12.20
CA TYR A 611 -10.03 -23.76 13.55
C TYR A 611 -10.23 -22.60 14.51
N SER A 612 -10.76 -22.83 15.70
CA SER A 612 -10.94 -21.77 16.69
C SER A 612 -10.68 -22.32 18.07
N SER A 613 -9.93 -21.56 18.88
CA SER A 613 -9.54 -21.93 20.22
C SER A 613 -9.34 -20.69 21.09
N SER A 614 -8.85 -20.88 22.31
CA SER A 614 -8.55 -19.81 23.24
C SER A 614 -7.28 -20.14 24.01
N LEU A 615 -6.38 -19.17 24.08
CA LEU A 615 -5.24 -19.23 24.99
C LEU A 615 -5.73 -18.83 26.38
N THR A 616 -5.56 -19.75 27.33
CA THR A 616 -5.98 -19.61 28.73
C THR A 616 -4.78 -19.86 29.63
N ASN A 617 -4.92 -19.57 30.92
CA ASN A 617 -3.91 -19.89 31.93
C ASN A 617 -3.61 -21.39 32.09
N ASN A 618 -4.44 -22.27 31.52
CA ASN A 618 -4.24 -23.72 31.49
C ASN A 618 -3.46 -24.19 30.24
N ASN A 619 -3.17 -23.30 29.29
CA ASN A 619 -2.36 -23.63 28.13
C ASN A 619 -0.89 -23.82 28.52
N GLN A 620 -0.16 -24.52 27.65
CA GLN A 620 1.25 -24.82 27.88
C GLN A 620 2.09 -23.55 27.82
N ILE A 621 3.20 -23.53 28.55
CA ILE A 621 4.08 -22.38 28.62
C ILE A 621 5.40 -22.72 27.94
N TYR A 622 5.89 -21.82 27.09
CA TYR A 622 7.27 -21.88 26.59
C TYR A 622 7.97 -20.54 26.81
N TYR A 623 9.30 -20.60 26.75
CA TYR A 623 10.17 -19.44 26.91
C TYR A 623 10.60 -18.93 25.53
N ARG A 624 10.21 -17.70 25.22
CA ARG A 624 10.74 -16.95 24.09
C ARG A 624 11.85 -16.06 24.64
N ASP A 625 13.06 -16.27 24.15
CA ASP A 625 14.27 -15.52 24.50
C ASP A 625 14.76 -15.65 25.96
N CYS A 626 16.04 -15.30 26.16
CA CYS A 626 16.80 -15.47 27.42
C CYS A 626 16.23 -14.72 28.65
N GLU A 627 15.08 -14.05 28.52
CA GLU A 627 14.46 -13.23 29.56
C GLU A 627 13.54 -14.01 30.53
N LYS A 628 13.42 -15.34 30.39
CA LYS A 628 12.61 -16.19 31.29
C LYS A 628 11.14 -15.71 31.40
N GLN A 629 10.57 -15.16 30.31
CA GLN A 629 9.17 -14.77 30.26
C GLN A 629 8.28 -15.95 29.80
N ASN A 630 7.10 -16.09 30.41
CA ASN A 630 6.18 -17.21 30.17
C ASN A 630 5.15 -16.85 29.08
N PHE A 631 5.17 -17.57 27.95
CA PHE A 631 4.17 -17.41 26.89
C PHE A 631 3.24 -18.60 26.84
N TYR A 632 1.92 -18.35 26.83
CA TYR A 632 0.94 -19.39 26.59
C TYR A 632 0.94 -19.75 25.12
N TYR A 633 1.06 -21.04 24.80
CA TYR A 633 0.97 -21.51 23.43
C TYR A 633 0.00 -22.68 23.28
N GLU A 634 -0.43 -22.87 22.03
CA GLU A 634 -1.19 -24.02 21.59
C GLU A 634 -0.55 -24.62 20.34
N SER A 635 -0.39 -25.94 20.34
CA SER A 635 0.08 -26.68 19.17
C SER A 635 -1.10 -27.28 18.42
N VAL A 636 -1.16 -27.04 17.12
CA VAL A 636 -2.15 -27.57 16.19
C VAL A 636 -1.41 -28.41 15.16
N GLN A 637 -1.75 -29.70 15.08
CA GLN A 637 -1.26 -30.57 14.03
C GLN A 637 -1.93 -30.19 12.71
N VAL A 638 -1.11 -30.02 11.68
CA VAL A 638 -1.52 -29.70 10.32
C VAL A 638 -1.16 -30.89 9.43
N LYS A 639 -2.18 -31.52 8.83
CA LYS A 639 -2.03 -32.60 7.84
C LYS A 639 -2.62 -32.14 6.52
N VAL A 640 -1.81 -32.16 5.46
CA VAL A 640 -2.24 -31.84 4.10
C VAL A 640 -2.46 -33.10 3.29
N ILE A 641 -3.53 -33.12 2.48
CA ILE A 641 -3.88 -34.27 1.63
C ILE A 641 -3.31 -34.11 0.21
N GLU A 642 -2.92 -32.88 -0.16
CA GLU A 642 -2.30 -32.57 -1.45
C GLU A 642 -1.09 -31.63 -1.24
N SER A 643 0.01 -31.88 -1.93
CA SER A 643 1.18 -30.99 -1.88
C SER A 643 0.86 -29.67 -2.57
N GLY A 644 1.22 -28.55 -1.95
CA GLY A 644 1.01 -27.23 -2.55
C GLY A 644 1.16 -26.09 -1.56
N TYR A 645 0.82 -24.88 -2.02
CA TYR A 645 0.84 -23.69 -1.19
C TYR A 645 -0.42 -23.59 -0.34
N TYR A 646 -0.22 -23.32 0.96
CA TYR A 646 -1.25 -23.09 1.94
C TYR A 646 -1.01 -21.75 2.64
N THR A 647 -2.09 -21.03 2.89
CA THR A 647 -2.11 -19.79 3.67
C THR A 647 -2.84 -20.06 4.99
N PHE A 648 -2.17 -19.80 6.11
CA PHE A 648 -2.76 -19.81 7.45
C PHE A 648 -2.99 -18.37 7.88
N ARG A 649 -4.22 -18.03 8.25
CA ARG A 649 -4.59 -16.71 8.79
C ARG A 649 -5.08 -16.86 10.21
N GLY A 650 -4.34 -16.30 11.16
CA GLY A 650 -4.82 -16.06 12.50
C GLY A 650 -5.69 -14.82 12.56
N SER A 651 -6.76 -14.84 13.35
CA SER A 651 -7.45 -13.61 13.78
C SER A 651 -8.07 -13.82 15.15
N GLY A 652 -8.02 -12.83 16.04
CA GLY A 652 -8.46 -13.01 17.42
C GLY A 652 -8.80 -11.73 18.17
N THR A 653 -9.01 -11.88 19.48
CA THR A 653 -9.12 -10.77 20.44
C THR A 653 -7.78 -10.43 21.09
N ILE A 654 -6.72 -11.09 20.65
CA ILE A 654 -5.35 -11.03 21.19
C ILE A 654 -4.38 -10.89 20.03
N ASP A 655 -3.21 -10.35 20.33
CA ASP A 655 -2.09 -10.27 19.40
C ASP A 655 -1.47 -11.66 19.23
N ALA A 656 -2.09 -12.43 18.33
CA ALA A 656 -1.76 -13.82 18.10
C ALA A 656 -0.60 -13.92 17.11
N TYR A 657 0.40 -14.71 17.48
CA TYR A 657 1.61 -14.97 16.74
C TYR A 657 1.68 -16.45 16.34
N GLY A 658 1.99 -16.74 15.07
CA GLY A 658 1.99 -18.09 14.52
C GLY A 658 3.37 -18.54 14.01
N SER A 659 3.76 -19.78 14.34
CA SER A 659 4.99 -20.41 13.82
C SER A 659 4.71 -21.84 13.38
N ILE A 660 5.15 -22.24 12.20
CA ILE A 660 4.94 -23.59 11.65
C ILE A 660 6.25 -24.38 11.61
N TYR A 661 6.16 -25.62 12.10
CA TYR A 661 7.27 -26.55 12.26
C TYR A 661 7.06 -27.82 11.45
N GLU A 662 8.14 -28.42 11.01
CA GLU A 662 8.14 -29.77 10.46
C GLU A 662 8.20 -30.82 11.57
N ASN A 663 7.36 -31.84 11.50
CA ASN A 663 7.27 -33.01 12.39
C ASN A 663 6.89 -32.73 13.86
N LYS A 664 7.66 -31.89 14.57
CA LYS A 664 7.50 -31.60 16.00
C LYS A 664 7.94 -30.18 16.34
N PHE A 665 7.31 -29.60 17.36
CA PHE A 665 7.81 -28.41 18.05
C PHE A 665 8.69 -28.84 19.24
N ASN A 666 9.93 -28.34 19.32
CA ASN A 666 10.82 -28.62 20.45
C ASN A 666 10.84 -27.45 21.45
N LEU A 667 10.25 -27.68 22.63
CA LEU A 667 10.20 -26.72 23.75
C LEU A 667 11.57 -26.23 24.23
N LEU A 668 12.62 -27.08 24.15
CA LEU A 668 13.97 -26.75 24.60
C LEU A 668 14.81 -26.07 23.51
N ASN A 669 14.37 -26.16 22.26
CA ASN A 669 15.01 -25.49 21.13
C ASN A 669 13.94 -25.05 20.11
N PRO A 670 13.27 -23.91 20.34
CA PRO A 670 12.18 -23.41 19.48
C PRO A 670 12.59 -23.08 18.04
N SER A 671 13.88 -23.14 17.71
CA SER A 671 14.38 -22.99 16.33
C SER A 671 14.51 -24.32 15.58
N GLU A 672 14.46 -25.46 16.28
CA GLU A 672 14.56 -26.79 15.67
C GLU A 672 13.30 -27.11 14.85
N ASN A 673 13.49 -27.48 13.58
CA ASN A 673 12.44 -27.80 12.62
C ASN A 673 11.49 -26.64 12.30
N LEU A 674 11.85 -25.38 12.64
CA LEU A 674 11.07 -24.20 12.29
C LEU A 674 11.13 -23.99 10.77
N LEU A 675 9.96 -23.92 10.12
CA LEU A 675 9.85 -23.68 8.68
C LEU A 675 9.54 -22.22 8.38
N LYS A 676 8.62 -21.63 9.13
CA LYS A 676 8.21 -20.25 8.96
C LYS A 676 7.60 -19.70 10.24
N THR A 677 7.84 -18.43 10.50
CA THR A 677 7.21 -17.67 11.57
C THR A 677 6.51 -16.46 11.00
N ASP A 678 5.61 -15.86 11.76
CA ASP A 678 4.90 -14.66 11.35
C ASP A 678 5.89 -13.48 11.21
N ASP A 679 5.83 -12.80 10.07
CA ASP A 679 6.75 -11.72 9.67
C ASP A 679 6.33 -10.35 10.27
N ASP A 680 5.19 -10.28 10.96
CA ASP A 680 4.73 -9.05 11.62
C ASP A 680 5.33 -8.91 13.02
N SER A 681 6.01 -7.79 13.23
CA SER A 681 6.70 -7.46 14.49
C SER A 681 5.98 -6.35 15.27
N GLY A 682 4.68 -6.18 15.05
CA GLY A 682 3.87 -5.15 15.70
C GLY A 682 2.45 -5.58 16.03
N PHE A 683 1.84 -4.86 16.98
CA PHE A 683 0.55 -5.15 17.58
C PHE A 683 -0.63 -5.17 16.58
N ASP A 684 -0.89 -6.33 15.97
CA ASP A 684 -2.15 -6.61 15.29
C ASP A 684 -2.79 -7.87 15.87
N THR A 685 -4.08 -8.09 15.62
CA THR A 685 -4.77 -9.29 16.13
C THR A 685 -4.73 -10.44 15.14
N GLN A 686 -3.84 -10.40 14.14
CA GLN A 686 -3.89 -11.24 12.94
C GLN A 686 -2.51 -11.63 12.38
N PHE A 687 -2.08 -12.88 12.55
CA PHE A 687 -0.89 -13.38 11.83
C PHE A 687 -1.23 -13.99 10.45
N LYS A 688 -0.27 -13.99 9.52
CA LYS A 688 -0.41 -14.67 8.21
C LYS A 688 0.84 -15.44 7.79
N LEU A 689 0.68 -16.75 7.58
CA LEU A 689 1.74 -17.64 7.09
C LEU A 689 1.41 -18.21 5.70
N ASP A 690 2.20 -17.84 4.69
CA ASP A 690 2.16 -18.45 3.35
C ASP A 690 3.31 -19.47 3.22
N ILE A 691 3.01 -20.75 3.05
CA ILE A 691 4.02 -21.84 3.03
C ILE A 691 3.64 -22.97 2.06
N HIS A 692 4.64 -23.58 1.41
CA HIS A 692 4.47 -24.81 0.64
C HIS A 692 4.55 -26.02 1.57
N LEU A 693 3.53 -26.89 1.55
CA LEU A 693 3.46 -28.10 2.37
C LEU A 693 3.36 -29.34 1.48
N ASP A 694 3.98 -30.43 1.91
CA ASP A 694 4.04 -31.70 1.19
C ASP A 694 3.21 -32.80 1.87
N VAL A 695 2.68 -33.70 1.04
CA VAL A 695 2.00 -34.91 1.54
C VAL A 695 2.97 -35.82 2.30
N ALA A 696 2.42 -36.58 3.24
CA ALA A 696 3.16 -37.51 4.12
C ALA A 696 4.10 -36.88 5.16
N ILE A 697 4.18 -35.55 5.25
CA ILE A 697 4.84 -34.82 6.33
C ILE A 697 3.79 -34.34 7.34
N ILE A 698 4.09 -34.49 8.62
CA ILE A 698 3.28 -33.92 9.70
C ILE A 698 3.83 -32.54 10.00
N TYR A 699 2.98 -31.51 10.00
CA TYR A 699 3.38 -30.16 10.41
C TYR A 699 2.75 -29.80 11.74
N VAL A 700 3.42 -28.95 12.52
CA VAL A 700 2.93 -28.44 13.80
C VAL A 700 2.88 -26.93 13.73
N LEU A 701 1.68 -26.36 13.75
CA LEU A 701 1.45 -24.93 13.89
C LEU A 701 1.37 -24.59 15.38
N VAL A 702 2.26 -23.74 15.85
CA VAL A 702 2.27 -23.21 17.21
C VAL A 702 1.68 -21.80 17.17
N VAL A 703 0.63 -21.57 17.95
CA VAL A 703 0.03 -20.24 18.14
C VAL A 703 0.29 -19.79 19.57
N THR A 704 0.71 -18.54 19.73
CA THR A 704 1.12 -17.91 20.99
C THR A 704 0.78 -16.43 20.94
N THR A 705 1.01 -15.67 22.01
CA THR A 705 0.86 -14.21 22.03
C THR A 705 2.19 -13.48 21.85
N TYR A 706 2.11 -12.20 21.50
CA TYR A 706 3.24 -11.27 21.54
C TYR A 706 3.60 -10.87 22.99
N GLU A 707 2.60 -10.62 23.83
CA GLU A 707 2.78 -10.29 25.25
C GLU A 707 2.81 -11.53 26.14
N SER A 708 3.62 -11.51 27.20
CA SER A 708 3.74 -12.65 28.12
C SER A 708 2.46 -12.85 28.96
N LYS A 709 2.06 -14.11 29.14
CA LYS A 709 0.86 -14.53 29.89
C LYS A 709 -0.48 -13.91 29.44
N GLU A 710 -0.59 -13.47 28.19
CA GLU A 710 -1.84 -12.95 27.66
C GLU A 710 -2.83 -14.09 27.32
N THR A 711 -4.12 -13.87 27.58
CA THR A 711 -5.19 -14.85 27.35
C THR A 711 -6.30 -14.26 26.50
N GLY A 712 -6.83 -15.04 25.55
CA GLY A 712 -7.97 -14.63 24.74
C GLY A 712 -8.25 -15.59 23.59
N LYS A 713 -9.18 -15.20 22.71
CA LYS A 713 -9.68 -16.08 21.65
C LYS A 713 -8.91 -15.84 20.36
N PHE A 714 -8.67 -16.92 19.62
CA PHE A 714 -8.12 -16.84 18.27
C PHE A 714 -8.80 -17.87 17.35
N SER A 715 -8.79 -17.57 16.06
CA SER A 715 -9.26 -18.42 14.98
C SER A 715 -8.20 -18.50 13.90
N ILE A 716 -8.05 -19.69 13.29
CA ILE A 716 -7.15 -19.93 12.18
C ILE A 716 -7.99 -20.32 10.98
N VAL A 717 -7.87 -19.57 9.89
CA VAL A 717 -8.45 -19.91 8.59
C VAL A 717 -7.33 -20.44 7.70
N VAL A 718 -7.53 -21.62 7.12
CA VAL A 718 -6.57 -22.20 6.15
C VAL A 718 -7.16 -22.17 4.75
N LEU A 719 -6.38 -21.62 3.82
CA LEU A 719 -6.69 -21.52 2.39
C LEU A 719 -5.64 -22.35 1.61
N GLY A 720 -6.07 -23.25 0.74
CA GLY A 720 -5.16 -24.04 -0.09
C GLY A 720 -5.86 -25.13 -0.88
N LYS A 721 -5.07 -26.04 -1.47
CA LYS A 721 -5.57 -27.20 -2.24
C LYS A 721 -6.29 -28.21 -1.32
N ASN A 722 -6.98 -29.19 -1.90
CA ASN A 722 -8.07 -29.94 -1.24
C ASN A 722 -7.76 -30.46 0.19
N LYS A 723 -8.69 -30.17 1.12
CA LYS A 723 -8.84 -30.68 2.51
C LYS A 723 -7.55 -30.72 3.36
N VAL A 724 -7.31 -29.68 4.14
CA VAL A 724 -6.38 -29.70 5.30
C VAL A 724 -7.10 -30.23 6.54
N ASN A 725 -6.40 -31.03 7.36
CA ASN A 725 -6.87 -31.38 8.68
C ASN A 725 -6.08 -30.64 9.77
N LEU A 726 -6.81 -30.01 10.69
CA LEU A 726 -6.28 -29.28 11.84
C LEU A 726 -6.78 -29.97 13.09
N GLU A 727 -5.86 -30.50 13.89
CA GLU A 727 -6.17 -31.20 15.13
C GLU A 727 -5.37 -30.60 16.28
N ARG A 728 -6.05 -30.26 17.38
CA ARG A 728 -5.36 -29.76 18.58
C ARG A 728 -4.45 -30.85 19.13
N LEU A 729 -3.16 -30.57 19.24
CA LEU A 729 -2.22 -31.44 19.94
C LEU A 729 -2.29 -31.13 21.43
N SER A 730 -3.09 -31.92 22.14
CA SER A 730 -2.96 -32.00 23.59
C SER A 730 -1.77 -32.91 23.84
N THR A 731 -0.57 -32.39 24.14
CA THR A 731 0.45 -33.25 24.77
C THR A 731 -0.02 -33.45 26.20
N PRO A 732 -0.48 -34.65 26.59
CA PRO A 732 -0.83 -34.88 27.98
C PRO A 732 0.50 -34.98 28.72
N VAL A 733 0.83 -33.99 29.55
CA VAL A 733 1.77 -34.22 30.64
C VAL A 733 1.03 -35.13 31.62
N ASN A 734 1.13 -36.44 31.39
CA ASN A 734 0.61 -37.43 32.31
C ASN A 734 1.56 -37.40 33.51
N ILE A 735 1.13 -36.81 34.63
CA ILE A 735 1.92 -36.78 35.87
C ILE A 735 2.04 -38.22 36.34
N GLN A 736 3.16 -38.88 36.03
CA GLN A 736 3.35 -40.28 36.39
C GLN A 736 3.60 -40.48 37.89
N PHE A 737 4.18 -39.48 38.57
CA PHE A 737 4.53 -39.56 39.98
C PHE A 737 4.65 -38.16 40.61
N ARG A 738 4.24 -38.01 41.87
CA ARG A 738 4.41 -36.77 42.66
C ARG A 738 5.10 -37.11 43.98
N TYR A 739 6.23 -36.46 44.25
CA TYR A 739 6.98 -36.53 45.50
C TYR A 739 6.86 -35.21 46.26
N THR A 740 6.79 -35.26 47.58
CA THR A 740 6.74 -34.06 48.43
C THR A 740 7.63 -34.28 49.63
N SER A 741 8.51 -33.32 49.89
CA SER A 741 9.39 -33.31 51.06
C SER A 741 9.56 -31.88 51.58
N LYS A 742 10.19 -31.75 52.76
CA LYS A 742 10.47 -30.47 53.41
C LYS A 742 11.94 -30.44 53.83
N LEU A 743 12.67 -29.43 53.35
CA LEU A 743 14.00 -29.10 53.87
C LEU A 743 13.87 -28.40 55.23
N THR A 744 14.66 -28.87 56.19
CA THR A 744 14.76 -28.40 57.58
C THR A 744 16.22 -28.21 57.94
N ASP A 745 16.52 -27.58 59.07
CA ASP A 745 17.90 -27.36 59.53
C ASP A 745 18.64 -28.68 59.84
N ASP A 746 17.91 -29.79 60.00
CA ASP A 746 18.44 -31.13 60.20
C ASP A 746 18.92 -31.79 58.88
N ASN A 747 18.61 -31.18 57.72
CA ASN A 747 19.04 -31.72 56.42
C ASN A 747 20.56 -31.52 56.22
N PRO A 748 21.24 -32.50 55.61
CA PRO A 748 22.68 -32.39 55.32
C PRO A 748 23.01 -31.16 54.49
N THR A 749 24.19 -30.58 54.70
CA THR A 749 24.65 -29.41 53.95
C THR A 749 25.81 -29.72 53.00
N TYR A 750 25.92 -28.94 51.94
CA TYR A 750 27.07 -28.96 51.03
C TYR A 750 27.52 -27.55 50.62
N TYR A 751 28.75 -27.43 50.11
CA TYR A 751 29.31 -26.18 49.62
C TYR A 751 29.08 -26.02 48.12
N ARG A 752 28.42 -24.93 47.73
CA ARG A 752 28.25 -24.51 46.33
C ARG A 752 29.31 -23.46 46.00
N ASP A 753 30.10 -23.70 44.96
CA ASP A 753 31.06 -22.74 44.38
C ASP A 753 32.04 -22.09 45.38
N CYS A 754 32.47 -22.84 46.40
CA CYS A 754 33.41 -22.37 47.44
C CYS A 754 32.94 -21.13 48.23
N GLN A 755 31.63 -20.82 48.25
CA GLN A 755 31.08 -19.72 49.03
C GLN A 755 30.37 -20.21 50.30
N VAL A 756 30.50 -19.43 51.38
CA VAL A 756 29.73 -19.55 52.63
C VAL A 756 28.47 -18.69 52.44
N PRO A 757 27.24 -19.19 52.68
CA PRO A 757 26.86 -20.26 53.60
C PRO A 757 26.52 -21.63 52.97
N GLN A 758 26.51 -22.65 53.83
CA GLN A 758 26.19 -24.05 53.56
C GLN A 758 24.73 -24.23 53.08
N CYS A 759 24.53 -24.94 51.97
CA CYS A 759 23.18 -25.20 51.41
C CYS A 759 22.64 -26.55 51.89
N HIS A 760 21.43 -26.59 52.45
CA HIS A 760 20.75 -27.85 52.78
C HIS A 760 20.34 -28.60 51.51
N TYR A 761 20.50 -29.93 51.51
CA TYR A 761 20.09 -30.78 50.41
C TYR A 761 19.36 -32.03 50.88
N GLU A 762 18.63 -32.64 49.95
CA GLU A 762 18.01 -33.95 50.08
C GLU A 762 18.25 -34.72 48.78
N THR A 763 18.48 -36.03 48.88
CA THR A 763 18.64 -36.91 47.73
C THR A 763 17.48 -37.89 47.65
N SER A 764 16.98 -38.12 46.44
CA SER A 764 15.96 -39.13 46.16
C SER A 764 16.38 -39.94 44.95
N GLN A 765 16.24 -41.26 45.01
CA GLN A 765 16.55 -42.14 43.89
C GLN A 765 15.34 -42.25 42.96
N ILE A 766 15.56 -42.06 41.66
CA ILE A 766 14.54 -42.21 40.62
C ILE A 766 14.81 -43.52 39.88
N HIS A 767 13.88 -44.47 39.97
CA HIS A 767 13.94 -45.71 39.19
C HIS A 767 13.04 -45.60 37.95
N VAL A 768 13.58 -45.92 36.78
CA VAL A 768 12.90 -45.74 35.49
C VAL A 768 12.74 -47.10 34.81
N ASN A 769 11.49 -47.54 34.63
CA ASN A 769 11.18 -48.87 34.08
C ASN A 769 11.22 -48.94 32.55
N THR A 770 11.09 -47.81 31.86
CA THR A 770 11.05 -47.74 30.38
C THR A 770 11.95 -46.62 29.85
N THR A 771 12.68 -46.86 28.77
CA THR A 771 13.51 -45.83 28.14
C THR A 771 12.64 -44.77 27.46
N GLY A 772 12.86 -43.49 27.75
CA GLY A 772 12.07 -42.39 27.21
C GLY A 772 12.53 -41.01 27.69
N LEU A 773 11.88 -39.95 27.22
CA LEU A 773 12.11 -38.57 27.68
C LEU A 773 11.22 -38.28 28.90
N TYR A 774 11.83 -37.86 30.01
CA TYR A 774 11.13 -37.53 31.26
C TYR A 774 11.33 -36.05 31.57
N VAL A 775 10.23 -35.37 31.93
CA VAL A 775 10.26 -33.98 32.39
C VAL A 775 10.07 -33.98 33.91
N LEU A 776 10.99 -33.33 34.61
CA LEU A 776 10.96 -33.17 36.06
C LEU A 776 10.82 -31.69 36.36
N TRP A 777 9.83 -31.33 37.17
CA TRP A 777 9.67 -29.97 37.70
C TRP A 777 9.29 -30.04 39.17
N SER A 778 9.53 -28.93 39.88
CA SER A 778 9.22 -28.81 41.30
C SER A 778 8.39 -27.55 41.54
N GLU A 779 7.37 -27.66 42.37
CA GLU A 779 6.61 -26.52 42.90
C GLU A 779 7.06 -26.29 44.34
N ASN A 780 7.77 -25.18 44.59
CA ASN A 780 8.35 -24.90 45.90
C ASN A 780 7.96 -23.50 46.39
N ASN A 781 7.83 -23.34 47.71
CA ASN A 781 7.69 -22.05 48.39
C ASN A 781 9.06 -21.43 48.79
N ILE A 782 10.16 -22.06 48.37
CA ILE A 782 11.54 -21.64 48.58
C ILE A 782 12.29 -21.63 47.24
N ASN A 783 13.40 -20.91 47.17
CA ASN A 783 14.27 -20.88 45.98
C ASN A 783 15.15 -22.15 45.90
N ALA A 784 14.54 -23.29 45.59
CA ALA A 784 15.23 -24.58 45.50
C ALA A 784 15.80 -24.84 44.10
N HIS A 785 16.94 -25.53 44.03
CA HIS A 785 17.59 -25.95 42.79
C HIS A 785 17.59 -27.47 42.65
N GLY A 786 17.20 -27.97 41.48
CA GLY A 786 17.21 -29.40 41.15
C GLY A 786 18.47 -29.83 40.38
N TYR A 787 18.97 -31.02 40.69
CA TYR A 787 20.11 -31.64 40.01
C TYR A 787 19.82 -33.13 39.78
N ILE A 788 20.25 -33.65 38.63
CA ILE A 788 20.16 -35.07 38.29
C ILE A 788 21.57 -35.63 38.19
N TYR A 789 21.86 -36.64 39.00
CA TYR A 789 23.14 -37.36 39.00
C TYR A 789 22.94 -38.77 38.42
N LYS A 790 23.95 -39.26 37.70
CA LYS A 790 24.05 -40.66 37.31
C LYS A 790 24.64 -41.44 38.48
N ASN A 791 23.89 -42.35 39.09
CA ASN A 791 24.28 -43.05 40.33
C ASN A 791 24.26 -42.09 41.55
N ASP A 792 25.23 -42.20 42.47
CA ASP A 792 25.21 -41.48 43.75
C ASP A 792 25.73 -40.04 43.66
N PHE A 793 25.12 -39.15 44.45
CA PHE A 793 25.59 -37.79 44.69
C PHE A 793 26.71 -37.79 45.74
N ASN A 794 27.87 -37.24 45.41
CA ASN A 794 28.98 -37.04 46.33
C ASN A 794 29.06 -35.56 46.77
N PRO A 795 28.73 -35.21 48.02
CA PRO A 795 28.74 -33.82 48.49
C PRO A 795 30.15 -33.20 48.56
N LEU A 796 31.21 -34.01 48.55
CA LEU A 796 32.61 -33.54 48.47
C LEU A 796 33.05 -33.24 47.02
N LYS A 797 32.33 -33.76 46.03
CA LYS A 797 32.60 -33.58 44.60
C LYS A 797 31.29 -33.38 43.82
N PRO A 798 30.57 -32.26 44.03
CA PRO A 798 29.22 -32.06 43.51
C PRO A 798 29.12 -31.93 41.98
N SER A 799 30.24 -31.84 41.25
CA SER A 799 30.28 -31.88 39.79
C SER A 799 30.45 -33.29 39.22
N GLU A 800 30.85 -34.26 40.04
CA GLU A 800 31.06 -35.65 39.62
C GLU A 800 29.70 -36.33 39.40
N ASN A 801 29.55 -37.02 38.28
CA ASN A 801 28.32 -37.70 37.85
C ASN A 801 27.09 -36.81 37.60
N LEU A 802 27.22 -35.48 37.60
CA LEU A 802 26.12 -34.57 37.27
C LEU A 802 25.71 -34.72 35.80
N LEU A 803 24.45 -35.10 35.55
CA LEU A 803 23.86 -35.22 34.21
C LEU A 803 23.19 -33.92 33.76
N LEU A 804 22.45 -33.29 34.67
CA LEU A 804 21.64 -32.10 34.37
C LEU A 804 21.52 -31.24 35.63
N SER A 805 21.66 -29.93 35.49
CA SER A 805 21.32 -28.94 36.52
C SER A 805 20.14 -28.08 36.06
N HIS A 806 19.51 -27.38 37.01
CA HIS A 806 18.49 -26.37 36.75
C HIS A 806 18.87 -25.34 35.66
N ASP A 807 20.17 -25.04 35.48
CA ASP A 807 20.67 -24.07 34.50
C ASP A 807 21.02 -24.70 33.13
N GLY A 808 20.68 -25.98 32.92
CA GLY A 808 21.00 -26.74 31.71
C GLY A 808 22.50 -27.11 31.60
N PRO A 809 22.87 -28.00 30.66
CA PRO A 809 24.27 -28.17 30.29
C PRO A 809 24.78 -26.84 29.71
N LYS A 810 25.94 -26.36 30.19
CA LYS A 810 26.59 -25.10 29.76
C LYS A 810 26.38 -24.86 28.25
N GLN A 811 25.43 -23.98 27.93
CA GLN A 811 25.19 -23.55 26.56
C GLN A 811 26.39 -22.73 26.10
N SER A 812 26.96 -23.17 24.98
CA SER A 812 27.75 -22.34 24.09
C SER A 812 26.97 -21.07 23.72
N SER A 813 27.68 -19.95 23.80
CA SER A 813 27.36 -18.64 23.18
C SER A 813 26.01 -18.00 23.54
N CYS A 814 25.87 -17.56 24.78
CA CYS A 814 25.13 -16.33 25.06
C CYS A 814 26.15 -15.29 25.53
N VAL A 815 26.70 -14.53 24.59
CA VAL A 815 27.58 -13.39 24.91
C VAL A 815 26.66 -12.25 25.35
N ILE A 816 26.91 -11.71 26.54
CA ILE A 816 26.20 -10.58 27.17
C ILE A 816 26.56 -9.26 26.43
N GLY A 817 26.37 -9.26 25.10
CA GLY A 817 26.62 -8.12 24.21
C GLY A 817 25.34 -7.56 23.60
N ASP A 818 24.22 -8.30 23.61
CA ASP A 818 23.01 -7.88 22.90
C ASP A 818 22.15 -6.85 23.66
N GLN A 819 22.57 -6.42 24.86
CA GLN A 819 21.81 -5.46 25.68
C GLN A 819 22.51 -4.11 25.91
N CYS A 820 23.65 -3.82 25.27
CA CYS A 820 24.17 -2.44 25.21
C CYS A 820 24.44 -2.01 23.74
N ASN A 821 23.43 -2.14 22.86
CA ASN A 821 23.49 -1.61 21.50
C ASN A 821 23.31 -0.09 21.47
N PHE A 822 24.31 0.63 20.97
CA PHE A 822 24.37 2.09 20.93
C PHE A 822 23.75 2.68 19.64
N TYR A 823 22.43 2.83 19.56
CA TYR A 823 21.82 3.44 18.37
C TYR A 823 22.04 4.97 18.36
N ILE A 824 22.92 5.46 17.48
CA ILE A 824 23.00 6.89 17.15
C ILE A 824 22.19 7.09 15.87
N LYS A 825 21.02 7.70 16.00
CA LYS A 825 20.15 8.09 14.87
C LYS A 825 20.89 9.14 14.04
N GLY A 826 21.55 8.70 12.97
CA GLY A 826 22.23 9.58 12.01
C GLY A 826 23.49 9.04 11.31
N ILE A 827 24.21 8.05 11.86
CA ILE A 827 25.50 7.58 11.27
C ILE A 827 25.60 6.04 11.11
N GLY A 828 24.68 5.24 11.66
CA GLY A 828 24.51 3.84 11.24
C GLY A 828 25.64 2.85 11.58
N LEU A 829 26.54 3.15 12.52
CA LEU A 829 27.54 2.20 13.04
C LEU A 829 27.73 2.39 14.55
N THR A 830 27.75 1.30 15.33
CA THR A 830 28.12 1.33 16.76
C THR A 830 29.58 0.90 16.95
N LEU A 831 30.24 1.40 18.00
CA LEU A 831 31.62 0.98 18.34
C LEU A 831 31.71 -0.53 18.63
N ASP A 832 30.61 -1.08 19.14
CA ASP A 832 30.45 -2.51 19.39
C ASP A 832 30.38 -3.30 18.07
N ASP A 833 29.69 -2.81 17.03
CA ASP A 833 29.67 -3.45 15.70
C ASP A 833 31.05 -3.48 15.01
N ILE A 834 31.89 -2.48 15.27
CA ILE A 834 33.23 -2.37 14.67
C ILE A 834 34.24 -3.31 15.36
N LEU A 835 34.10 -3.52 16.68
CA LEU A 835 35.06 -4.26 17.49
C LEU A 835 34.66 -5.74 17.71
N ARG A 836 33.37 -6.07 17.64
CA ARG A 836 32.81 -7.40 17.96
C ARG A 836 33.34 -8.51 17.06
N ASP A 837 33.64 -8.22 15.80
CA ASP A 837 34.14 -9.22 14.85
C ASP A 837 35.66 -9.46 14.97
N GLU A 838 36.42 -8.56 15.60
CA GLU A 838 37.89 -8.65 15.71
C GLU A 838 38.43 -8.97 17.12
N LEU A 839 37.61 -8.82 18.18
CA LEU A 839 38.00 -9.10 19.58
C LEU A 839 37.88 -10.58 19.93
N GLN A 840 38.99 -11.21 20.33
CA GLN A 840 38.94 -12.60 20.83
C GLN A 840 38.69 -12.63 22.35
N PRO A 841 37.60 -13.26 22.82
CA PRO A 841 37.28 -13.30 24.25
C PRO A 841 38.29 -14.13 25.06
N ASN A 842 38.53 -13.74 26.32
CA ASN A 842 39.46 -14.40 27.26
C ASN A 842 40.96 -14.38 26.86
N THR A 843 41.35 -13.56 25.89
CA THR A 843 42.74 -13.47 25.40
C THR A 843 43.39 -12.16 25.89
N LEU A 844 44.57 -12.24 26.52
CA LEU A 844 45.33 -11.07 26.99
C LEU A 844 45.58 -10.06 25.86
N LEU A 845 45.53 -8.74 26.16
CA LEU A 845 45.65 -7.66 25.15
C LEU A 845 46.90 -7.78 24.25
N LYS A 846 48.04 -8.24 24.79
CA LYS A 846 49.27 -8.48 24.01
C LYS A 846 49.09 -9.49 22.85
N ASN A 847 48.14 -10.41 23.01
CA ASN A 847 47.85 -11.51 22.09
C ASN A 847 46.59 -11.26 21.24
N GLN A 848 45.98 -10.06 21.32
CA GLN A 848 44.88 -9.66 20.45
C GLN A 848 45.37 -9.32 19.02
N SER A 849 44.43 -9.09 18.08
CA SER A 849 44.73 -8.71 16.70
C SER A 849 45.52 -7.39 16.62
N PHE A 850 46.23 -7.17 15.50
CA PHE A 850 47.00 -5.94 15.29
C PHE A 850 46.10 -4.69 15.31
N SER A 851 44.94 -4.76 14.67
CA SER A 851 43.94 -3.70 14.62
C SER A 851 43.50 -3.24 16.00
N ILE A 852 43.32 -4.18 16.95
CA ILE A 852 42.91 -3.85 18.32
C ILE A 852 44.06 -3.28 19.14
N LYS A 853 45.27 -3.82 18.99
CA LYS A 853 46.47 -3.24 19.63
C LYS A 853 46.77 -1.83 19.11
N PHE A 854 46.59 -1.61 17.80
CA PHE A 854 46.74 -0.31 17.17
C PHE A 854 45.66 0.67 17.64
N SER A 855 44.40 0.25 17.72
CA SER A 855 43.28 1.06 18.24
C SER A 855 43.46 1.42 19.72
N ALA A 856 43.96 0.48 20.54
CA ALA A 856 44.32 0.75 21.94
C ALA A 856 45.51 1.73 22.05
N GLY A 857 46.49 1.67 21.15
CA GLY A 857 47.57 2.66 21.07
C GLY A 857 47.08 4.03 20.61
N LEU A 858 46.19 4.07 19.62
CA LEU A 858 45.64 5.30 19.04
C LEU A 858 44.77 6.06 20.04
N THR A 859 43.97 5.35 20.85
CA THR A 859 43.15 5.98 21.90
C THR A 859 44.00 6.65 22.99
N ILE A 860 45.15 6.08 23.33
CA ILE A 860 46.12 6.71 24.26
C ILE A 860 46.74 7.97 23.63
N ILE A 861 47.09 7.92 22.34
CA ILE A 861 47.63 9.08 21.60
C ILE A 861 46.59 10.20 21.51
N MET A 862 45.33 9.87 21.21
CA MET A 862 44.22 10.83 21.16
C MET A 862 43.96 11.49 22.51
N PHE A 863 44.10 10.75 23.61
CA PHE A 863 43.99 11.31 24.96
C PHE A 863 45.08 12.36 25.24
N ILE A 864 46.33 12.02 24.92
CA ILE A 864 47.49 12.90 25.13
C ILE A 864 47.36 14.15 24.24
N ALA A 865 46.97 13.97 22.98
CA ALA A 865 46.74 15.09 22.06
C ALA A 865 45.60 16.01 22.54
N GLY A 866 44.50 15.44 23.05
CA GLY A 866 43.39 16.20 23.63
C GLY A 866 43.81 17.01 24.87
N LEU A 867 44.58 16.41 25.78
CA LEU A 867 45.13 17.11 26.95
C LEU A 867 46.05 18.26 26.55
N ILE A 868 46.96 18.03 25.59
CA ILE A 868 47.86 19.07 25.08
C ILE A 868 47.06 20.23 24.47
N ASN A 869 46.04 19.94 23.67
CA ASN A 869 45.21 20.95 23.03
C ASN A 869 44.37 21.76 24.04
N SER A 870 43.89 21.11 25.11
CA SER A 870 43.18 21.78 26.21
C SER A 870 44.10 22.71 27.01
N VAL A 871 45.35 22.28 27.28
CA VAL A 871 46.34 23.10 27.99
C VAL A 871 46.76 24.29 27.13
N LEU A 872 47.03 24.09 25.84
CA LEU A 872 47.34 25.17 24.88
C LEU A 872 46.18 26.18 24.80
N SER A 873 44.93 25.70 24.70
CA SER A 873 43.74 26.55 24.70
C SER A 873 43.65 27.39 25.98
N PHE A 874 43.88 26.78 27.16
CA PHE A 874 43.84 27.47 28.44
C PHE A 874 44.93 28.54 28.59
N THR A 875 46.17 28.25 28.20
CA THR A 875 47.29 29.21 28.25
C THR A 875 47.11 30.39 27.29
N THR A 876 46.45 30.17 26.15
CA THR A 876 46.16 31.24 25.17
C THR A 876 45.09 32.21 25.69
N PHE A 877 44.24 31.78 26.63
CA PHE A 877 43.15 32.58 27.21
C PHE A 877 43.52 33.40 28.44
N GLN A 878 44.61 33.09 29.16
CA GLN A 878 45.04 33.86 30.34
C GLN A 878 45.52 35.30 30.02
N HIS A 879 45.73 35.64 28.74
CA HIS A 879 46.33 36.91 28.33
C HIS A 879 45.40 37.87 27.56
N LYS A 880 44.07 37.66 27.53
CA LYS A 880 43.13 38.53 26.80
C LYS A 880 42.04 39.16 27.69
N ASP A 881 41.78 40.44 27.44
CA ASP A 881 40.87 41.29 28.24
C ASP A 881 39.38 41.02 27.93
N SER A 882 38.54 41.10 28.96
CA SER A 882 37.19 40.52 29.05
C SER A 882 36.15 41.10 28.07
N GLN A 883 36.40 42.27 27.48
CA GLN A 883 35.46 42.93 26.55
C GLN A 883 35.60 42.51 25.07
N GLN A 884 36.58 41.68 24.70
CA GLN A 884 36.71 41.13 23.33
C GLN A 884 36.32 39.63 23.20
N VAL A 885 35.68 39.04 24.22
CA VAL A 885 35.70 37.58 24.46
C VAL A 885 34.36 36.90 24.16
N GLY A 886 33.69 37.21 23.05
CA GLY A 886 32.52 36.45 22.60
C GLY A 886 32.92 35.03 22.16
N CYS A 887 33.80 34.93 21.16
CA CYS A 887 34.33 33.64 20.66
C CYS A 887 35.27 32.92 21.64
N GLY A 888 35.74 33.61 22.68
CA GLY A 888 36.81 33.09 23.52
C GLY A 888 36.38 32.17 24.64
N MET A 889 35.30 32.55 25.33
CA MET A 889 34.62 31.67 26.27
C MET A 889 34.07 30.44 25.54
N TYR A 890 33.57 30.61 24.31
CA TYR A 890 33.11 29.52 23.45
C TYR A 890 34.20 28.49 23.16
N LEU A 891 35.38 28.92 22.70
CA LEU A 891 36.51 28.03 22.40
C LEU A 891 37.00 27.30 23.66
N LEU A 892 37.00 27.96 24.82
CA LEU A 892 37.34 27.33 26.09
C LEU A 892 36.30 26.26 26.48
N THR A 893 35.00 26.58 26.40
CA THR A 893 33.93 25.61 26.70
C THR A 893 33.87 24.45 25.71
N SER A 894 34.07 24.70 24.42
CA SER A 894 34.10 23.66 23.38
C SER A 894 35.33 22.75 23.50
N SER A 895 36.50 23.30 23.85
CA SER A 895 37.69 22.50 24.15
C SER A 895 37.50 21.64 25.39
N ILE A 896 36.84 22.14 26.44
CA ILE A 896 36.54 21.37 27.66
C ILE A 896 35.50 20.28 27.39
N THR A 897 34.41 20.58 26.66
CA THR A 897 33.38 19.58 26.32
C THR A 897 33.93 18.50 25.38
N SER A 898 34.78 18.88 24.41
CA SER A 898 35.48 17.93 23.54
C SER A 898 36.44 17.03 24.32
N LEU A 899 37.20 17.56 25.28
CA LEU A 899 38.09 16.77 26.12
C LEU A 899 37.30 15.78 26.99
N LEU A 900 36.18 16.21 27.57
CA LEU A 900 35.31 15.36 28.39
C LEU A 900 34.64 14.26 27.54
N ALA A 901 34.21 14.58 26.32
CA ALA A 901 33.65 13.60 25.38
C ALA A 901 34.69 12.55 24.95
N ILE A 902 35.91 12.97 24.60
CA ILE A 902 37.02 12.07 24.26
C ILE A 902 37.38 11.19 25.46
N SER A 903 37.44 11.76 26.66
CA SER A 903 37.74 11.00 27.90
C SER A 903 36.68 9.93 28.18
N MET A 904 35.39 10.27 28.04
CA MET A 904 34.28 9.34 28.22
C MET A 904 34.23 8.24 27.15
N PHE A 905 34.58 8.57 25.91
CA PHE A 905 34.70 7.59 24.83
C PHE A 905 35.83 6.58 25.09
N ILE A 906 36.96 7.05 25.60
CA ILE A 906 38.11 6.20 25.96
C ILE A 906 37.77 5.29 27.15
N ILE A 907 37.09 5.84 28.17
CA ILE A 907 36.61 5.04 29.32
C ILE A 907 35.68 3.92 28.82
N LYS A 908 34.77 4.22 27.88
CA LYS A 908 33.88 3.24 27.27
C LYS A 908 34.65 2.17 26.47
N PHE A 909 35.60 2.58 25.61
CA PHE A 909 36.43 1.66 24.84
C PHE A 909 37.18 0.67 25.74
N TRP A 910 37.84 1.16 26.79
CA TRP A 910 38.55 0.31 27.73
C TRP A 910 37.63 -0.55 28.59
N PHE A 911 36.42 -0.08 28.89
CA PHE A 911 35.40 -0.88 29.57
C PHE A 911 34.97 -2.10 28.74
N VAL A 912 34.73 -1.91 27.44
CA VAL A 912 34.41 -3.01 26.50
C VAL A 912 35.59 -3.98 26.39
N VAL A 913 36.82 -3.49 26.23
CA VAL A 913 38.01 -4.35 26.15
C VAL A 913 38.25 -5.14 27.45
N LEU A 914 38.10 -4.51 28.62
CA LEU A 914 38.35 -5.17 29.93
C LEU A 914 37.25 -6.19 30.31
N THR A 915 36.01 -5.96 29.89
CA THR A 915 34.90 -6.91 30.08
C THR A 915 35.06 -8.14 29.20
N HIS A 916 35.54 -7.99 27.96
CA HIS A 916 35.84 -9.12 27.07
C HIS A 916 37.10 -9.92 27.43
N ILE A 917 38.07 -9.31 28.15
CA ILE A 917 39.28 -9.99 28.65
C ILE A 917 39.05 -10.60 30.06
N ASN A 918 37.84 -10.49 30.61
CA ASN A 918 37.38 -11.17 31.83
C ASN A 918 38.12 -10.73 33.12
N VAL A 919 38.52 -9.45 33.18
CA VAL A 919 39.27 -8.88 34.32
C VAL A 919 38.34 -8.36 35.44
N SER A 920 37.05 -8.17 35.18
CA SER A 920 36.07 -7.75 36.19
C SER A 920 34.76 -8.55 36.04
N THR A 921 34.37 -9.26 37.10
CA THR A 921 33.17 -10.12 37.15
C THR A 921 32.03 -9.52 37.99
N SER A 922 32.13 -8.24 38.38
CA SER A 922 31.13 -7.61 39.24
C SER A 922 29.94 -7.05 38.44
N LEU A 923 28.77 -7.67 38.63
CA LEU A 923 27.49 -7.27 38.00
C LEU A 923 27.07 -5.83 38.34
N SER A 924 27.48 -5.29 39.49
CA SER A 924 27.18 -3.91 39.91
C SER A 924 28.01 -2.87 39.17
N VAL A 925 29.26 -3.19 38.83
CA VAL A 925 30.13 -2.34 38.00
C VAL A 925 29.64 -2.32 36.55
N LEU A 926 29.13 -3.46 36.06
CA LEU A 926 28.53 -3.62 34.73
C LEU A 926 27.22 -2.83 34.57
N ARG A 927 26.31 -2.89 35.55
CA ARG A 927 25.09 -2.06 35.56
C ARG A 927 25.39 -0.56 35.71
N GLY A 928 26.41 -0.21 36.50
CA GLY A 928 26.87 1.17 36.65
C GLY A 928 27.37 1.76 35.32
N GLY A 929 28.11 0.96 34.53
CA GLY A 929 28.65 1.37 33.23
C GLY A 929 27.59 1.76 32.19
N CYS A 930 26.60 0.90 31.91
CA CYS A 930 25.57 1.20 30.90
C CYS A 930 24.55 2.26 31.39
N ALA A 931 24.29 2.38 32.71
CA ALA A 931 23.32 3.36 33.22
C ALA A 931 23.86 4.80 33.40
N SER A 932 25.17 5.00 33.54
CA SER A 932 25.74 6.32 33.89
C SER A 932 26.61 6.96 32.81
N ILE A 933 27.32 6.18 31.99
CA ILE A 933 28.24 6.71 30.97
C ILE A 933 27.45 7.24 29.76
N GLU A 934 26.36 6.57 29.40
CA GLU A 934 25.56 6.88 28.20
C GLU A 934 24.81 8.22 28.27
N PRO A 935 24.06 8.55 29.35
CA PRO A 935 23.37 9.83 29.44
C PRO A 935 24.36 11.00 29.46
N ILE A 936 25.51 10.81 30.10
CA ILE A 936 26.55 11.83 30.26
C ILE A 936 27.27 12.10 28.93
N LEU A 937 27.61 11.06 28.16
CA LEU A 937 28.21 11.23 26.83
C LEU A 937 27.22 11.87 25.84
N LYS A 938 25.94 11.44 25.86
CA LYS A 938 24.88 12.06 25.06
C LYS A 938 24.71 13.54 25.43
N LEU A 939 24.71 13.88 26.72
CA LEU A 939 24.62 15.25 27.21
C LEU A 939 25.78 16.11 26.69
N PHE A 940 27.02 15.62 26.73
CA PHE A 940 28.18 16.37 26.23
C PHE A 940 28.17 16.57 24.70
N LEU A 941 27.74 15.57 23.93
CA LEU A 941 27.58 15.70 22.48
C LEU A 941 26.42 16.64 22.10
N TYR A 942 25.33 16.63 22.87
CA TYR A 942 24.21 17.56 22.68
C TYR A 942 24.58 19.01 23.03
N LEU A 943 25.38 19.21 24.08
CA LEU A 943 25.87 20.53 24.50
C LEU A 943 26.76 21.17 23.42
N ASP A 944 27.58 20.38 22.73
CA ASP A 944 28.42 20.87 21.62
C ASP A 944 27.56 21.26 20.39
N GLY A 945 26.49 20.50 20.12
CA GLY A 945 25.49 20.85 19.10
C GLY A 945 24.70 22.13 19.43
N TRP A 946 24.32 22.32 20.69
CA TRP A 946 23.67 23.55 21.16
C TRP A 946 24.59 24.77 21.11
N LEU A 947 25.88 24.60 21.45
CA LEU A 947 26.87 25.66 21.34
C LEU A 947 27.05 26.10 19.88
N ASN A 948 27.13 25.15 18.94
CA ASN A 948 27.20 25.44 17.51
C ASN A 948 25.94 26.14 16.98
N ALA A 949 24.76 25.75 17.47
CA ALA A 949 23.49 26.40 17.13
C ALA A 949 23.41 27.84 17.69
N CYS A 950 23.89 28.07 18.92
CA CYS A 950 24.00 29.41 19.50
C CYS A 950 24.93 30.32 18.68
N VAL A 951 26.07 29.82 18.19
CA VAL A 951 26.97 30.59 17.31
C VAL A 951 26.36 30.84 15.94
N ALA A 952 25.62 29.89 15.38
CA ALA A 952 24.89 30.10 14.13
C ALA A 952 23.82 31.19 14.28
N ILE A 953 23.11 31.21 15.42
CA ILE A 953 22.13 32.23 15.77
C ILE A 953 22.81 33.58 16.01
N GLU A 954 23.94 33.63 16.74
CA GLU A 954 24.66 34.88 17.00
C GLU A 954 25.29 35.46 15.73
N ARG A 955 25.86 34.62 14.85
CA ARG A 955 26.35 35.04 13.52
C ARG A 955 25.21 35.53 12.62
N ALA A 956 24.06 34.87 12.66
CA ALA A 956 22.87 35.33 11.95
C ALA A 956 22.40 36.69 12.49
N VAL A 957 22.36 36.87 13.81
CA VAL A 957 21.95 38.13 14.45
C VAL A 957 22.95 39.26 14.19
N LEU A 958 24.26 38.99 14.14
CA LEU A 958 25.29 39.98 13.79
C LEU A 958 25.23 40.38 12.31
N LEU A 959 24.90 39.45 11.40
CA LEU A 959 24.63 39.73 9.98
C LEU A 959 23.40 40.65 9.77
N PHE A 960 22.47 40.69 10.72
CA PHE A 960 21.31 41.58 10.68
C PHE A 960 21.53 42.93 11.38
N LYS A 961 22.67 43.15 12.04
CA LYS A 961 22.98 44.38 12.80
C LYS A 961 24.15 45.21 12.26
N GLY A 962 24.66 44.93 11.06
CA GLY A 962 25.67 45.75 10.39
C GLY A 962 25.73 45.49 8.90
#